data_AF-A0A2T7NM54-F1
#
_entry.id   AF-A0A2T7NM54-F1
#
_cell.length_a   1.000
_cell.length_b   1.000
_cell.length_c   1.000
_cell.angle_alpha   90.00
_cell.angle_beta   90.00
_cell.angle_gamma   90.00
#
_symmetry.space_group_name_H-M   'P 1'
#
loop_
_entity.id
_entity.type
_entity.pdbx_description
1 polymer ?
#
loop_
_entity_poly.entity_id
_entity_poly.type
_entity_poly.pdbx_seq_one_letter_code
_entity_poly.pdbx_strand_id
1 'polypeptide(L)'
;MEVRKRLVMLATALISLATVAVTQLNVHADNPVVQPGASGLEVVDAVVDLIYHSCIFPEDYLFLRRLAYLETEDGKAPSTYMMNTYYNGIWRTNKDMFFNTQQQSSPALLAAHRKIEAAFGINWQSVRWEDLQKPLYSALAAMLTITYRGLQIPSAPNDQASFWLSNFPSGGSSTITWENTCSGTEQADVVFVIDSATSSENFRYMQDYLQRVVYGLPVDNGNVRVALYQIGGSSIPHRDFSLGTNLIKSSIMDTISWTSQTYSLTLLAPDIGSQLQHIIEEAFASSSQRPNAAKIIVLVTDKHQNNLIGMQAIAKGVSVFTVGVGDEALMTSLAHVATQPECDHQIRVDQFVSLSSIAQQTQFKICREPMIALGAARCRLDECRNIAFPMTSPNDSQTKAVRHLSLCSQATTTCSSGIIYVSTRSPRPTGSFWDAKDLVVDATSNAAHASVSGISPYVYAKFTEVTPGASSCYAVIEAYDGLTTPVYQPTLPTFYYPNPNPCQALGRTEDRFAYPFNTRMFIQCDLQDRMYLTICPPEVPTFDPNCKFCVGPSVPSLARCTQGTNDLCGLSSNPCTKYNLLNNNYFFACPRDSSEYLQCDPWGNPHVQSCPSSAVWQQDQLSCVFPQESGLCVGSSQYVPDPADPHSYYLCYSHQAYHLTCYPPTYIWNQMSNSCQTFTTTTTTATTTTRINGVDRTLCTPENIAADRLYFPYAEDETKYIQCDLWGDAFLKSCQPGFRFLPESSTCV
;
A
#
# COMPACT_ATOMS: atom_id res chain seq x y z
N MET A 1 10.45 48.56 -33.96
CA MET A 1 11.65 47.86 -33.44
C MET A 1 11.29 46.86 -32.35
N GLU A 2 10.44 47.23 -31.39
CA GLU A 2 9.92 46.37 -30.30
C GLU A 2 9.22 45.08 -30.76
N VAL A 3 8.43 45.16 -31.83
CA VAL A 3 7.70 44.00 -32.39
C VAL A 3 8.66 42.97 -32.99
N ARG A 4 9.74 43.41 -33.64
CA ARG A 4 10.79 42.51 -34.17
C ARG A 4 11.57 41.81 -33.05
N LYS A 5 11.84 42.48 -31.93
CA LYS A 5 12.50 41.86 -30.76
C LYS A 5 11.61 40.79 -30.11
N ARG A 6 10.30 41.02 -30.01
CA ARG A 6 9.34 40.03 -29.49
C ARG A 6 9.16 38.83 -30.41
N LEU A 7 9.11 39.04 -31.73
CA LEU A 7 9.05 37.95 -32.71
C LEU A 7 10.34 37.11 -32.74
N VAL A 8 11.51 37.73 -32.59
CA VAL A 8 12.78 37.00 -32.46
C VAL A 8 12.84 36.22 -31.15
N MET A 9 12.39 36.79 -30.02
CA MET A 9 12.30 36.07 -28.73
C MET A 9 11.33 34.89 -28.76
N LEU A 10 10.15 35.05 -29.38
CA LEU A 10 9.17 33.97 -29.56
C LEU A 10 9.69 32.88 -30.50
N ALA A 11 10.36 33.27 -31.60
CA ALA A 11 10.99 32.32 -32.51
C ALA A 11 12.15 31.57 -31.85
N THR A 12 13.01 32.24 -31.06
CA THR A 12 14.07 31.57 -30.30
C THR A 12 13.51 30.65 -29.22
N ALA A 13 12.42 31.05 -28.54
CA ALA A 13 11.75 30.22 -27.54
C ALA A 13 11.09 28.97 -28.16
N LEU A 14 10.44 29.12 -29.31
CA LEU A 14 9.83 28.03 -30.07
C LEU A 14 10.89 27.09 -30.68
N ILE A 15 12.00 27.63 -31.18
CA ILE A 15 13.14 26.84 -31.65
C ILE A 15 13.77 26.08 -30.48
N SER A 16 13.94 26.70 -29.29
CA SER A 16 14.46 26.02 -28.11
C SER A 16 13.52 24.95 -27.57
N LEU A 17 12.21 25.17 -27.56
CA LEU A 17 11.20 24.17 -27.18
C LEU A 17 11.14 23.01 -28.18
N ALA A 18 11.24 23.29 -29.48
CA ALA A 18 11.31 22.28 -30.52
C ALA A 18 12.63 21.49 -30.47
N THR A 19 13.77 22.12 -30.21
CA THR A 19 15.04 21.40 -30.00
C THR A 19 15.01 20.57 -28.73
N VAL A 20 14.44 21.05 -27.62
CA VAL A 20 14.28 20.26 -26.38
C VAL A 20 13.38 19.05 -26.64
N ALA A 21 12.24 19.22 -27.33
CA ALA A 21 11.33 18.13 -27.67
C ALA A 21 11.95 17.12 -28.66
N VAL A 22 12.70 17.57 -29.67
CA VAL A 22 13.40 16.70 -30.63
C VAL A 22 14.60 16.00 -29.98
N THR A 23 15.30 16.62 -29.02
CA THR A 23 16.35 15.96 -28.25
C THR A 23 15.77 14.92 -27.28
N GLN A 24 14.66 15.20 -26.59
CA GLN A 24 14.04 14.25 -25.65
C GLN A 24 13.52 12.98 -26.34
N LEU A 25 12.98 13.10 -27.57
CA LEU A 25 12.52 11.94 -28.36
C LEU A 25 13.67 11.04 -28.86
N ASN A 26 14.89 11.57 -29.04
CA ASN A 26 16.05 10.81 -29.51
C ASN A 26 16.87 10.16 -28.37
N VAL A 27 16.78 10.66 -27.13
CA VAL A 27 17.56 10.12 -25.99
C VAL A 27 17.24 8.65 -25.70
N HIS A 28 16.01 8.19 -26.00
CA HIS A 28 15.59 6.82 -25.73
C HIS A 28 16.07 5.80 -26.79
N ALA A 29 16.31 6.22 -28.03
CA ALA A 29 16.77 5.33 -29.10
C ALA A 29 18.24 4.89 -28.92
N ASP A 30 19.01 5.68 -28.17
CA ASP A 30 20.42 5.43 -27.87
C ASP A 30 20.63 4.45 -26.70
N ASN A 31 19.56 4.07 -25.97
CA ASN A 31 19.67 3.15 -24.83
C ASN A 31 19.93 1.71 -25.32
N PRO A 32 21.01 1.03 -24.88
CA PRO A 32 21.29 -0.35 -25.24
C PRO A 32 20.11 -1.33 -25.02
N VAL A 33 19.28 -1.11 -24.00
CA VAL A 33 18.10 -1.96 -23.75
C VAL A 33 17.07 -2.01 -24.89
N VAL A 34 17.07 -1.03 -25.81
CA VAL A 34 16.20 -1.00 -27.00
C VAL A 34 16.98 -1.08 -28.32
N GLN A 35 18.30 -1.30 -28.26
CA GLN A 35 19.13 -1.48 -29.44
C GLN A 35 19.17 -2.96 -29.88
N PRO A 36 18.89 -3.27 -31.16
CA PRO A 36 19.02 -4.62 -31.67
C PRO A 36 20.42 -5.18 -31.45
N GLY A 37 20.51 -6.39 -30.88
CA GLY A 37 21.78 -7.09 -30.70
C GLY A 37 22.58 -6.72 -29.44
N ALA A 38 22.11 -5.76 -28.65
CA ALA A 38 22.76 -5.42 -27.38
C ALA A 38 22.77 -6.61 -26.42
N SER A 39 23.87 -6.81 -25.70
CA SER A 39 24.06 -7.97 -24.84
C SER A 39 25.01 -7.66 -23.67
N GLY A 40 25.08 -8.59 -22.72
CA GLY A 40 25.91 -8.50 -21.53
C GLY A 40 25.12 -8.24 -20.25
N LEU A 41 25.80 -8.47 -19.12
CA LEU A 41 25.26 -8.36 -17.77
C LEU A 41 24.55 -7.02 -17.53
N GLU A 42 25.19 -5.90 -17.87
CA GLU A 42 24.66 -4.56 -17.60
C GLU A 42 23.37 -4.28 -18.39
N VAL A 43 23.28 -4.77 -19.63
CA VAL A 43 22.08 -4.64 -20.48
C VAL A 43 20.94 -5.47 -19.91
N VAL A 44 21.20 -6.73 -19.56
CA VAL A 44 20.20 -7.63 -18.97
C VAL A 44 19.71 -7.09 -17.63
N ASP A 45 20.64 -6.65 -16.76
CA ASP A 45 20.29 -6.06 -15.47
C ASP A 45 19.42 -4.82 -15.64
N ALA A 46 19.76 -3.92 -16.58
CA ALA A 46 18.94 -2.75 -16.85
C ALA A 46 17.53 -3.11 -17.37
N VAL A 47 17.39 -4.15 -18.21
CA VAL A 47 16.08 -4.65 -18.64
C VAL A 47 15.27 -5.21 -17.48
N VAL A 48 15.89 -6.03 -16.62
CA VAL A 48 15.21 -6.61 -15.45
C VAL A 48 14.79 -5.50 -14.50
N ASP A 49 15.69 -4.55 -14.18
CA ASP A 49 15.39 -3.42 -13.30
C ASP A 49 14.22 -2.58 -13.87
N LEU A 50 14.17 -2.33 -15.19
CA LEU A 50 13.06 -1.62 -15.84
C LEU A 50 11.72 -2.35 -15.71
N ILE A 51 11.70 -3.65 -16.00
CA ILE A 51 10.47 -4.45 -15.93
C ILE A 51 10.00 -4.56 -14.48
N TYR A 52 10.91 -4.78 -13.55
CA TYR A 52 10.60 -4.94 -12.14
C TYR A 52 10.04 -3.64 -11.53
N HIS A 53 10.76 -2.53 -11.73
CA HIS A 53 10.38 -1.21 -11.22
C HIS A 53 9.08 -0.69 -11.84
N SER A 54 8.70 -1.18 -13.03
CA SER A 54 7.43 -0.83 -13.68
C SER A 54 6.19 -1.49 -13.08
N CYS A 55 6.35 -2.43 -12.13
CA CYS A 55 5.23 -3.14 -11.49
C CYS A 55 4.31 -3.92 -12.47
N ILE A 56 4.80 -4.24 -13.67
CA ILE A 56 4.05 -5.00 -14.67
C ILE A 56 4.02 -6.48 -14.30
N PHE A 57 5.17 -7.01 -13.87
CA PHE A 57 5.36 -8.41 -13.48
C PHE A 57 6.12 -8.49 -12.13
N PRO A 58 5.46 -8.18 -11.00
CA PRO A 58 6.13 -7.99 -9.71
C PRO A 58 6.66 -9.29 -9.07
N GLU A 59 6.12 -10.45 -9.45
CA GLU A 59 6.47 -11.76 -8.85
C GLU A 59 7.28 -12.64 -9.79
N ASP A 60 8.45 -12.16 -10.24
CA ASP A 60 9.35 -12.96 -11.07
C ASP A 60 10.32 -13.82 -10.25
N TYR A 61 10.53 -13.55 -8.95
CA TYR A 61 11.48 -14.28 -8.09
C TYR A 61 12.89 -14.44 -8.70
N LEU A 62 13.41 -13.42 -9.40
CA LEU A 62 14.66 -13.42 -10.20
C LEU A 62 14.66 -14.37 -11.41
N PHE A 63 13.51 -14.89 -11.80
CA PHE A 63 13.36 -15.82 -12.91
C PHE A 63 13.89 -15.22 -14.21
N LEU A 64 13.49 -13.98 -14.53
CA LEU A 64 13.87 -13.34 -15.78
C LEU A 64 15.39 -13.15 -15.84
N ARG A 65 16.01 -12.72 -14.72
CA ARG A 65 17.47 -12.55 -14.65
C ARG A 65 18.20 -13.88 -14.84
N ARG A 66 17.81 -14.92 -14.10
CA ARG A 66 18.44 -16.24 -14.18
C ARG A 66 18.34 -16.85 -15.58
N LEU A 67 17.18 -16.69 -16.21
CA LEU A 67 16.90 -17.23 -17.52
C LEU A 67 17.77 -16.59 -18.61
N ALA A 68 18.00 -15.27 -18.57
CA ALA A 68 18.87 -14.58 -19.51
C ALA A 68 20.29 -15.16 -19.55
N TYR A 69 20.83 -15.50 -18.37
CA TYR A 69 22.16 -16.10 -18.27
C TYR A 69 22.18 -17.52 -18.84
N LEU A 70 21.16 -18.32 -18.53
CA LEU A 70 21.12 -19.73 -18.95
C LEU A 70 20.85 -19.92 -20.44
N GLU A 71 19.95 -19.14 -21.00
CA GLU A 71 19.54 -19.31 -22.39
C GLU A 71 20.62 -18.82 -23.37
N THR A 72 21.32 -17.74 -23.01
CA THR A 72 22.16 -17.02 -23.96
C THR A 72 23.41 -16.39 -23.35
N GLU A 73 23.79 -16.72 -22.12
CA GLU A 73 24.90 -16.07 -21.39
C GLU A 73 24.74 -14.54 -21.39
N ASP A 74 23.56 -14.06 -21.01
CA ASP A 74 23.17 -12.65 -21.05
C ASP A 74 23.22 -12.07 -22.48
N GLY A 75 22.86 -12.87 -23.48
CA GLY A 75 22.86 -12.50 -24.89
C GLY A 75 24.20 -12.59 -25.61
N LYS A 76 25.25 -13.11 -24.96
CA LYS A 76 26.59 -13.27 -25.56
C LYS A 76 26.71 -14.49 -26.45
N ALA A 77 25.82 -15.47 -26.32
CA ALA A 77 25.83 -16.67 -27.15
C ALA A 77 25.65 -16.31 -28.64
N PRO A 78 26.41 -16.91 -29.58
CA PRO A 78 26.34 -16.55 -31.00
C PRO A 78 24.95 -16.72 -31.62
N SER A 79 24.13 -17.63 -31.08
CA SER A 79 22.79 -17.95 -31.57
C SER A 79 21.67 -17.04 -31.06
N THR A 80 21.99 -16.08 -30.16
CA THR A 80 21.01 -15.22 -29.48
C THR A 80 20.11 -14.45 -30.46
N TYR A 81 20.71 -13.82 -31.47
CA TYR A 81 20.03 -12.90 -32.38
C TYR A 81 20.01 -13.39 -33.83
N MET A 82 20.15 -14.70 -34.06
CA MET A 82 20.12 -15.27 -35.41
C MET A 82 18.69 -15.23 -35.98
N MET A 83 18.44 -14.38 -36.99
CA MET A 83 17.09 -14.19 -37.57
C MET A 83 16.48 -15.44 -38.21
N ASN A 84 17.29 -16.43 -38.62
CA ASN A 84 16.82 -17.65 -39.27
C ASN A 84 16.51 -18.79 -38.28
N THR A 85 16.41 -18.50 -36.99
CA THR A 85 16.05 -19.49 -35.97
C THR A 85 14.60 -19.38 -35.53
N TYR A 86 14.03 -20.50 -35.05
CA TYR A 86 12.66 -20.54 -34.50
C TYR A 86 12.50 -19.72 -33.19
N TYR A 87 13.62 -19.36 -32.57
CA TYR A 87 13.72 -18.57 -31.34
C TYR A 87 14.36 -17.20 -31.64
N ASN A 88 14.07 -16.18 -30.82
CA ASN A 88 14.68 -14.86 -30.96
C ASN A 88 14.93 -14.19 -29.60
N GLY A 89 15.98 -13.37 -29.56
CA GLY A 89 16.38 -12.56 -28.41
C GLY A 89 16.99 -13.35 -27.25
N ILE A 90 17.39 -12.61 -26.21
CA ILE A 90 18.10 -13.11 -25.01
C ILE A 90 17.31 -14.20 -24.29
N TRP A 91 15.98 -14.05 -24.19
CA TRP A 91 15.10 -14.98 -23.48
C TRP A 91 14.50 -16.06 -24.38
N ARG A 92 15.02 -16.21 -25.61
CA ARG A 92 14.72 -17.32 -26.53
C ARG A 92 13.22 -17.60 -26.68
N THR A 93 12.41 -16.55 -26.80
CA THR A 93 10.99 -16.70 -27.10
C THR A 93 10.82 -17.22 -28.53
N ASN A 94 9.95 -18.21 -28.73
CA ASN A 94 9.68 -18.75 -30.06
C ASN A 94 8.56 -17.99 -30.78
N LYS A 95 8.44 -18.23 -32.09
CA LYS A 95 7.55 -17.47 -32.97
C LYS A 95 6.06 -17.63 -32.62
N ASP A 96 5.63 -18.84 -32.29
CA ASP A 96 4.22 -19.11 -31.95
C ASP A 96 3.85 -18.49 -30.59
N MET A 97 4.74 -18.60 -29.61
CA MET A 97 4.61 -17.99 -28.29
C MET A 97 4.46 -16.47 -28.41
N PHE A 98 5.34 -15.83 -29.19
CA PHE A 98 5.26 -14.40 -29.44
C PHE A 98 3.90 -13.99 -30.04
N PHE A 99 3.43 -14.63 -31.11
CA PHE A 99 2.15 -14.27 -31.71
C PHE A 99 0.95 -14.50 -30.78
N ASN A 100 1.02 -15.50 -29.90
CA ASN A 100 0.01 -15.71 -28.87
C ASN A 100 -0.05 -14.54 -27.87
N THR A 101 1.09 -13.91 -27.54
CA THR A 101 1.10 -12.73 -26.66
C THR A 101 0.41 -11.50 -27.24
N GLN A 102 0.15 -11.47 -28.55
CA GLN A 102 -0.53 -10.36 -29.23
C GLN A 102 -2.06 -10.55 -29.28
N GLN A 103 -2.56 -11.70 -28.86
CA GLN A 103 -3.99 -11.99 -28.80
C GLN A 103 -4.67 -11.14 -27.72
N GLN A 104 -5.95 -10.82 -27.90
CA GLN A 104 -6.77 -10.10 -26.92
C GLN A 104 -7.67 -11.05 -26.12
N SER A 105 -7.17 -12.25 -25.80
CA SER A 105 -8.01 -13.35 -25.31
C SER A 105 -8.19 -13.41 -23.79
N SER A 106 -7.34 -12.74 -22.99
CA SER A 106 -7.44 -12.78 -21.52
C SER A 106 -7.36 -11.38 -20.87
N PRO A 107 -8.13 -11.13 -19.79
CA PRO A 107 -8.08 -9.86 -19.05
C PRO A 107 -6.69 -9.53 -18.50
N ALA A 108 -5.95 -10.53 -18.02
CA ALA A 108 -4.60 -10.35 -17.50
C ALA A 108 -3.62 -9.89 -18.59
N LEU A 109 -3.71 -10.45 -19.79
CA LEU A 109 -2.86 -10.06 -20.92
C LEU A 109 -3.18 -8.64 -21.40
N LEU A 110 -4.47 -8.28 -21.49
CA LEU A 110 -4.90 -6.92 -21.82
C LEU A 110 -4.45 -5.90 -20.77
N ALA A 111 -4.51 -6.25 -19.49
CA ALA A 111 -3.98 -5.41 -18.42
C ALA A 111 -2.47 -5.22 -18.56
N ALA A 112 -1.72 -6.30 -18.86
CA ALA A 112 -0.27 -6.21 -19.10
C ALA A 112 0.05 -5.33 -20.32
N HIS A 113 -0.68 -5.44 -21.44
CA HIS A 113 -0.49 -4.56 -22.60
C HIS A 113 -0.66 -3.08 -22.25
N ARG A 114 -1.72 -2.72 -21.51
CA ARG A 114 -1.95 -1.33 -21.08
C ARG A 114 -0.83 -0.82 -20.17
N LYS A 115 -0.37 -1.66 -19.24
CA LYS A 115 0.74 -1.28 -18.35
C LYS A 115 2.05 -1.11 -19.12
N ILE A 116 2.35 -1.96 -20.10
CA ILE A 116 3.51 -1.84 -20.99
C ILE A 116 3.45 -0.54 -21.80
N GLU A 117 2.30 -0.21 -22.37
CA GLU A 117 2.10 1.03 -23.11
C GLU A 117 2.29 2.25 -22.19
N ALA A 118 1.73 2.22 -20.98
CA ALA A 118 1.88 3.28 -20.00
C ALA A 118 3.33 3.46 -19.50
N ALA A 119 4.06 2.37 -19.25
CA ALA A 119 5.41 2.41 -18.70
C ALA A 119 6.49 2.72 -19.76
N PHE A 120 6.33 2.17 -20.98
CA PHE A 120 7.38 2.17 -21.99
C PHE A 120 6.97 2.82 -23.31
N GLY A 121 5.70 3.21 -23.49
CA GLY A 121 5.20 3.71 -24.78
C GLY A 121 5.16 2.65 -25.88
N ILE A 122 5.19 1.36 -25.50
CA ILE A 122 5.21 0.24 -26.45
C ILE A 122 3.79 -0.27 -26.65
N ASN A 123 3.20 -0.03 -27.82
CA ASN A 123 1.97 -0.71 -28.21
C ASN A 123 2.32 -2.16 -28.62
N TRP A 124 2.13 -3.09 -27.69
CA TRP A 124 2.53 -4.50 -27.87
C TRP A 124 1.92 -5.17 -29.10
N GLN A 125 0.71 -4.79 -29.48
CA GLN A 125 0.01 -5.37 -30.64
C GLN A 125 0.65 -4.96 -31.97
N SER A 126 1.42 -3.88 -31.99
CA SER A 126 2.17 -3.40 -33.16
C SER A 126 3.61 -3.92 -33.24
N VAL A 127 4.09 -4.59 -32.20
CA VAL A 127 5.46 -5.14 -32.13
C VAL A 127 5.63 -6.22 -33.20
N ARG A 128 6.76 -6.22 -33.89
CA ARG A 128 7.07 -7.22 -34.91
C ARG A 128 8.03 -8.27 -34.36
N TRP A 129 8.07 -9.43 -35.02
CA TRP A 129 8.99 -10.51 -34.66
C TRP A 129 10.46 -10.05 -34.63
N GLU A 130 10.85 -9.14 -35.52
CA GLU A 130 12.21 -8.62 -35.61
C GLU A 130 12.57 -7.71 -34.43
N ASP A 131 11.57 -7.10 -33.77
CA ASP A 131 11.79 -6.23 -32.61
C ASP A 131 12.26 -7.01 -31.37
N LEU A 132 12.09 -8.35 -31.33
CA LEU A 132 12.64 -9.21 -30.27
C LEU A 132 14.17 -9.27 -30.27
N GLN A 133 14.85 -8.69 -31.27
CA GLN A 133 16.29 -8.48 -31.20
C GLN A 133 16.68 -7.38 -30.20
N LYS A 134 15.72 -6.59 -29.73
CA LYS A 134 15.92 -5.58 -28.70
C LYS A 134 15.74 -6.25 -27.32
N PRO A 135 16.70 -6.11 -26.39
CA PRO A 135 16.64 -6.77 -25.08
C PRO A 135 15.32 -6.59 -24.33
N LEU A 136 14.83 -5.35 -24.19
CA LEU A 136 13.57 -5.06 -23.49
C LEU A 136 12.36 -5.79 -24.13
N TYR A 137 12.30 -5.82 -25.46
CA TYR A 137 11.20 -6.46 -26.18
C TYR A 137 11.26 -7.99 -26.03
N SER A 138 12.46 -8.57 -26.07
CA SER A 138 12.66 -10.00 -25.82
C SER A 138 12.20 -10.41 -24.42
N ALA A 139 12.53 -9.63 -23.39
CA ALA A 139 12.09 -9.89 -22.03
C ALA A 139 10.57 -9.77 -21.86
N LEU A 140 9.98 -8.70 -22.42
CA LEU A 140 8.53 -8.51 -22.39
C LEU A 140 7.80 -9.68 -23.08
N ALA A 141 8.32 -10.19 -24.20
CA ALA A 141 7.73 -11.34 -24.89
C ALA A 141 7.74 -12.60 -24.02
N ALA A 142 8.83 -12.86 -23.29
CA ALA A 142 8.93 -13.98 -22.37
C ALA A 142 7.89 -13.87 -21.23
N MET A 143 7.80 -12.71 -20.58
CA MET A 143 6.86 -12.49 -19.46
C MET A 143 5.39 -12.48 -19.91
N LEU A 144 5.10 -11.92 -21.08
CA LEU A 144 3.76 -11.97 -21.65
C LEU A 144 3.37 -13.39 -22.07
N THR A 145 4.32 -14.25 -22.40
CA THR A 145 4.03 -15.66 -22.68
C THR A 145 3.60 -16.41 -21.42
N ILE A 146 4.26 -16.16 -20.29
CA ILE A 146 3.86 -16.67 -18.97
C ILE A 146 2.44 -16.18 -18.64
N THR A 147 2.20 -14.88 -18.84
CA THR A 147 0.90 -14.23 -18.58
C THR A 147 -0.22 -14.77 -19.46
N TYR A 148 0.01 -14.93 -20.77
CA TYR A 148 -0.96 -15.48 -21.71
C TYR A 148 -1.42 -16.89 -21.31
N ARG A 149 -0.49 -17.72 -20.79
CA ARG A 149 -0.78 -19.09 -20.38
C ARG A 149 -1.30 -19.22 -18.95
N GLY A 150 -1.42 -18.11 -18.21
CA GLY A 150 -1.85 -18.13 -16.80
C GLY A 150 -0.90 -18.89 -15.88
N LEU A 151 0.39 -18.95 -16.23
CA LEU A 151 1.39 -19.70 -15.48
C LEU A 151 1.87 -18.90 -14.26
N GLN A 152 2.15 -19.59 -13.15
CA GLN A 152 2.73 -19.01 -11.95
C GLN A 152 4.19 -19.42 -11.84
N ILE A 153 5.08 -18.45 -11.63
CA ILE A 153 6.52 -18.69 -11.51
C ILE A 153 6.82 -19.20 -10.11
N PRO A 154 7.44 -20.39 -9.95
CA PRO A 154 7.83 -20.87 -8.62
C PRO A 154 8.90 -19.96 -7.99
N SER A 155 8.87 -19.83 -6.66
CA SER A 155 9.88 -19.03 -5.94
C SER A 155 11.23 -19.74 -5.82
N ALA A 156 11.24 -21.08 -5.80
CA ALA A 156 12.44 -21.87 -5.65
C ALA A 156 13.22 -22.02 -6.97
N PRO A 157 14.55 -21.78 -6.98
CA PRO A 157 15.35 -21.87 -8.21
C PRO A 157 15.28 -23.22 -8.94
N ASN A 158 15.25 -24.34 -8.21
CA ASN A 158 15.15 -25.67 -8.82
C ASN A 158 13.78 -25.91 -9.45
N ASP A 159 12.73 -25.36 -8.85
CA ASP A 159 11.37 -25.45 -9.39
C ASP A 159 11.20 -24.52 -10.59
N GLN A 160 11.88 -23.36 -10.60
CA GLN A 160 11.99 -22.51 -11.78
C GLN A 160 12.62 -23.23 -12.98
N ALA A 161 13.66 -24.06 -12.73
CA ALA A 161 14.28 -24.89 -13.77
C ALA A 161 13.25 -25.84 -14.41
N SER A 162 12.57 -26.60 -13.55
CA SER A 162 11.56 -27.57 -13.97
C SER A 162 10.37 -26.89 -14.64
N PHE A 163 9.95 -25.74 -14.11
CA PHE A 163 8.89 -24.89 -14.65
C PHE A 163 9.23 -24.43 -16.07
N TRP A 164 10.45 -23.93 -16.30
CA TRP A 164 10.88 -23.48 -17.61
C TRP A 164 10.92 -24.65 -18.60
N LEU A 165 11.59 -25.75 -18.26
CA LEU A 165 11.70 -26.94 -19.12
C LEU A 165 10.34 -27.53 -19.50
N SER A 166 9.36 -27.48 -18.60
CA SER A 166 8.02 -28.04 -18.83
C SER A 166 7.14 -27.14 -19.70
N ASN A 167 7.41 -25.82 -19.72
CA ASN A 167 6.52 -24.85 -20.35
C ASN A 167 7.13 -24.15 -21.58
N PHE A 168 8.45 -24.19 -21.74
CA PHE A 168 9.17 -23.47 -22.79
C PHE A 168 10.08 -24.45 -23.51
N PRO A 169 9.89 -24.67 -24.82
CA PRO A 169 10.72 -25.59 -25.58
C PRO A 169 12.09 -24.95 -25.82
N SER A 170 13.01 -25.02 -24.86
CA SER A 170 14.41 -24.66 -25.08
C SER A 170 15.32 -25.73 -24.50
N GLY A 171 16.51 -25.88 -25.08
CA GLY A 171 17.50 -26.91 -24.71
C GLY A 171 18.22 -26.62 -23.39
N GLY A 172 17.52 -26.09 -22.39
CA GLY A 172 18.07 -25.62 -21.13
C GLY A 172 18.53 -26.74 -20.19
N SER A 173 19.31 -26.34 -19.17
CA SER A 173 19.79 -27.20 -18.09
C SER A 173 18.69 -27.51 -17.05
N SER A 174 18.76 -28.67 -16.39
CA SER A 174 17.89 -29.03 -15.25
C SER A 174 18.23 -28.29 -13.95
N THR A 175 19.27 -27.46 -13.96
CA THR A 175 19.69 -26.63 -12.82
C THR A 175 19.79 -25.17 -13.23
N ILE A 176 19.08 -24.31 -12.49
CA ILE A 176 19.22 -22.85 -12.57
C ILE A 176 20.02 -22.38 -11.36
N THR A 177 21.35 -22.30 -11.51
CA THR A 177 22.22 -21.67 -10.51
C THR A 177 22.86 -20.44 -11.12
N TRP A 178 22.42 -19.28 -10.66
CA TRP A 178 23.10 -18.01 -10.87
C TRP A 178 23.71 -17.60 -9.55
N GLU A 179 25.04 -17.44 -9.51
CA GLU A 179 25.70 -16.87 -8.34
C GLU A 179 25.42 -15.37 -8.31
N ASN A 180 24.50 -15.00 -7.42
CA ASN A 180 24.18 -13.64 -7.11
C ASN A 180 25.43 -12.93 -6.57
N THR A 181 26.06 -12.17 -7.44
CA THR A 181 27.30 -11.46 -7.13
C THR A 181 26.92 -10.07 -6.68
N CYS A 182 26.51 -9.94 -5.42
CA CYS A 182 26.87 -8.72 -4.69
C CYS A 182 28.35 -8.51 -5.01
N SER A 183 28.69 -7.39 -5.64
CA SER A 183 30.05 -7.15 -6.16
C SER A 183 31.10 -7.12 -5.04
N GLY A 184 30.63 -7.14 -3.79
CA GLY A 184 31.45 -7.11 -2.60
C GLY A 184 31.92 -5.69 -2.30
N THR A 185 31.53 -4.70 -3.11
CA THR A 185 31.86 -3.28 -2.94
C THR A 185 30.68 -2.45 -2.42
N GLU A 186 29.48 -3.03 -2.38
CA GLU A 186 28.28 -2.31 -1.94
C GLU A 186 28.28 -2.10 -0.43
N GLN A 187 28.23 -0.84 0.01
CA GLN A 187 28.06 -0.52 1.42
C GLN A 187 26.58 -0.51 1.79
N ALA A 188 26.17 -1.37 2.73
CA ALA A 188 24.81 -1.41 3.26
C ALA A 188 24.76 -1.76 4.76
N ASP A 189 23.98 -1.02 5.52
CA ASP A 189 23.57 -1.29 6.89
C ASP A 189 22.17 -1.90 6.85
N VAL A 190 22.06 -3.19 7.13
CA VAL A 190 20.84 -3.99 6.99
C VAL A 190 20.32 -4.43 8.35
N VAL A 191 19.12 -4.04 8.70
CA VAL A 191 18.45 -4.43 9.93
C VAL A 191 17.37 -5.45 9.59
N PHE A 192 17.58 -6.70 9.99
CA PHE A 192 16.55 -7.73 9.90
C PHE A 192 15.59 -7.59 11.07
N VAL A 193 14.29 -7.60 10.77
CA VAL A 193 13.21 -7.51 11.74
C VAL A 193 12.29 -8.70 11.53
N ILE A 194 12.21 -9.60 12.49
CA ILE A 194 11.34 -10.78 12.41
C ILE A 194 10.18 -10.66 13.39
N ASP A 195 8.98 -10.98 12.92
CA ASP A 195 7.80 -11.10 13.77
C ASP A 195 7.87 -12.39 14.58
N SER A 196 8.36 -12.30 15.81
CA SER A 196 8.50 -13.50 16.64
C SER A 196 7.18 -13.89 17.31
N ALA A 197 6.07 -13.14 17.18
CA ALA A 197 4.77 -13.48 17.73
C ALA A 197 4.05 -14.58 16.89
N THR A 198 4.73 -15.70 16.68
CA THR A 198 4.32 -16.80 15.81
C THR A 198 4.57 -18.17 16.47
N SER A 199 4.33 -19.27 15.75
CA SER A 199 4.69 -20.61 16.24
C SER A 199 6.22 -20.80 16.25
N SER A 200 6.73 -21.65 17.14
CA SER A 200 8.17 -21.94 17.17
C SER A 200 8.69 -22.60 15.89
N GLU A 201 7.82 -23.26 15.12
CA GLU A 201 8.15 -23.79 13.80
C GLU A 201 8.34 -22.66 12.77
N ASN A 202 7.39 -21.71 12.71
CA ASN A 202 7.49 -20.54 11.84
C ASN A 202 8.70 -19.68 12.17
N PHE A 203 8.99 -19.52 13.46
CA PHE A 203 10.21 -18.85 13.92
C PHE A 203 11.47 -19.54 13.38
N ARG A 204 11.51 -20.88 13.39
CA ARG A 204 12.63 -21.65 12.83
C ARG A 204 12.80 -21.42 11.32
N TYR A 205 11.72 -21.35 10.55
CA TYR A 205 11.80 -21.05 9.12
C TYR A 205 12.35 -19.64 8.87
N MET A 206 11.97 -18.65 9.68
CA MET A 206 12.57 -17.31 9.63
C MET A 206 14.05 -17.32 9.98
N GLN A 207 14.47 -18.08 11.00
CA GLN A 207 15.89 -18.25 11.35
C GLN A 207 16.71 -18.85 10.19
N ASP A 208 16.24 -19.95 9.58
CA ASP A 208 16.90 -20.56 8.41
C ASP A 208 16.98 -19.58 7.23
N TYR A 209 15.90 -18.86 6.95
CA TYR A 209 15.87 -17.81 5.95
C TYR A 209 16.94 -16.73 6.22
N LEU A 210 17.00 -16.19 7.44
CA LEU A 210 18.00 -15.19 7.82
C LEU A 210 19.43 -15.71 7.64
N GLN A 211 19.70 -16.94 8.08
CA GLN A 211 21.02 -17.57 7.89
C GLN A 211 21.39 -17.64 6.41
N ARG A 212 20.47 -18.05 5.54
CA ARG A 212 20.71 -18.11 4.09
C ARG A 212 20.94 -16.75 3.48
N VAL A 213 20.13 -15.74 3.83
CA VAL A 213 20.31 -14.37 3.34
C VAL A 213 21.67 -13.84 3.76
N VAL A 214 21.97 -13.85 5.06
CA VAL A 214 23.23 -13.32 5.62
C VAL A 214 24.46 -14.05 5.06
N TYR A 215 24.37 -15.36 4.83
CA TYR A 215 25.47 -16.13 4.26
C TYR A 215 25.91 -15.61 2.88
N GLY A 216 24.96 -15.20 2.04
CA GLY A 216 25.25 -14.64 0.71
C GLY A 216 25.66 -13.16 0.71
N LEU A 217 25.57 -12.46 1.84
CA LEU A 217 25.98 -11.05 1.93
C LEU A 217 27.51 -10.92 2.18
N PRO A 218 28.17 -9.89 1.63
CA PRO A 218 29.59 -9.61 1.88
C PRO A 218 29.78 -8.93 3.24
N VAL A 219 29.65 -9.70 4.32
CA VAL A 219 29.76 -9.20 5.70
C VAL A 219 31.21 -9.14 6.19
N ASP A 220 32.04 -10.11 5.80
CA ASP A 220 33.40 -10.28 6.34
C ASP A 220 34.36 -9.12 6.01
N ASN A 221 34.08 -8.35 4.95
CA ASN A 221 34.86 -7.16 4.59
C ASN A 221 34.29 -5.86 5.20
N GLY A 222 33.22 -5.96 5.99
CA GLY A 222 32.55 -4.83 6.63
C GLY A 222 31.74 -3.94 5.68
N ASN A 223 31.62 -4.32 4.39
CA ASN A 223 30.83 -3.55 3.41
C ASN A 223 29.34 -3.71 3.70
N VAL A 224 28.88 -4.91 4.01
CA VAL A 224 27.54 -5.12 4.58
C VAL A 224 27.63 -5.32 6.09
N ARG A 225 26.89 -4.51 6.85
CA ARG A 225 26.71 -4.68 8.30
C ARG A 225 25.28 -5.11 8.55
N VAL A 226 25.09 -6.04 9.48
CA VAL A 226 23.77 -6.59 9.79
C VAL A 226 23.39 -6.39 11.25
N ALA A 227 22.10 -6.27 11.53
CA ALA A 227 21.50 -6.28 12.86
C ALA A 227 20.26 -7.18 12.86
N LEU A 228 19.84 -7.65 14.03
CA LEU A 228 18.62 -8.45 14.18
C LEU A 228 17.77 -7.91 15.34
N TYR A 229 16.49 -7.68 15.03
CA TYR A 229 15.45 -7.34 15.98
C TYR A 229 14.27 -8.32 15.85
N GLN A 230 13.65 -8.62 16.99
CA GLN A 230 12.38 -9.34 17.09
C GLN A 230 11.27 -8.36 17.49
N ILE A 231 10.13 -8.47 16.82
CA ILE A 231 8.91 -7.70 17.14
C ILE A 231 7.78 -8.64 17.58
N GLY A 232 6.82 -8.10 18.32
CA GLY A 232 5.68 -8.87 18.81
C GLY A 232 4.71 -8.01 19.62
N GLY A 233 4.06 -8.60 20.64
CA GLY A 233 3.03 -7.94 21.46
C GLY A 233 3.53 -6.86 22.44
N SER A 234 4.73 -6.32 22.23
CA SER A 234 5.36 -5.25 23.01
C SER A 234 5.41 -3.96 22.20
N SER A 235 5.39 -2.80 22.87
CA SER A 235 5.63 -1.51 22.21
C SER A 235 7.11 -1.26 21.90
N ILE A 236 8.02 -2.03 22.52
CA ILE A 236 9.47 -1.92 22.33
C ILE A 236 9.98 -3.23 21.70
N PRO A 237 10.73 -3.16 20.58
CA PRO A 237 11.31 -4.34 19.93
C PRO A 237 12.43 -4.95 20.78
N HIS A 238 12.65 -6.26 20.66
CA HIS A 238 13.81 -6.91 21.24
C HIS A 238 14.97 -6.88 20.25
N ARG A 239 16.16 -6.50 20.71
CA ARG A 239 17.36 -6.44 19.87
C ARG A 239 18.29 -7.59 20.22
N ASP A 240 18.49 -8.51 19.28
CA ASP A 240 19.44 -9.62 19.44
C ASP A 240 20.88 -9.15 19.25
N PHE A 241 21.16 -8.35 18.21
CA PHE A 241 22.46 -7.70 18.02
C PHE A 241 22.36 -6.43 17.16
N SER A 242 23.24 -5.46 17.42
CA SER A 242 23.27 -4.16 16.74
C SER A 242 24.13 -4.18 15.47
N LEU A 243 23.94 -3.19 14.60
CA LEU A 243 24.81 -2.97 13.44
C LEU A 243 26.29 -2.84 13.88
N GLY A 244 27.17 -3.51 13.15
CA GLY A 244 28.61 -3.50 13.44
C GLY A 244 29.04 -4.43 14.58
N THR A 245 28.10 -5.15 15.21
CA THR A 245 28.43 -6.25 16.12
C THR A 245 28.98 -7.42 15.30
N ASN A 246 30.18 -7.92 15.64
CA ASN A 246 30.84 -9.05 14.98
C ASN A 246 30.95 -8.93 13.45
N LEU A 247 32.05 -8.38 12.93
CA LEU A 247 32.31 -8.28 11.49
C LEU A 247 32.71 -9.62 10.84
N ILE A 248 32.36 -10.75 11.46
CA ILE A 248 32.72 -12.10 11.03
C ILE A 248 31.43 -12.88 10.81
N LYS A 249 31.22 -13.32 9.57
CA LYS A 249 30.01 -14.02 9.12
C LYS A 249 29.70 -15.24 9.95
N SER A 250 30.69 -16.08 10.27
CA SER A 250 30.48 -17.29 11.08
C SER A 250 29.94 -16.97 12.47
N SER A 251 30.46 -15.92 13.12
CA SER A 251 29.97 -15.49 14.44
C SER A 251 28.53 -14.95 14.39
N ILE A 252 28.18 -14.22 13.33
CA ILE A 252 26.80 -13.78 13.12
C ILE A 252 25.88 -14.98 12.88
N MET A 253 26.29 -15.95 12.05
CA MET A 253 25.52 -17.15 11.78
C MET A 253 25.26 -17.98 13.05
N ASP A 254 26.28 -18.12 13.89
CA ASP A 254 26.14 -18.76 15.20
C ASP A 254 25.13 -17.99 16.06
N THR A 255 25.26 -16.67 16.14
CA THR A 255 24.34 -15.80 16.91
C THR A 255 22.89 -15.99 16.45
N ILE A 256 22.64 -15.98 15.14
CA ILE A 256 21.29 -16.23 14.57
C ILE A 256 20.80 -17.65 14.93
N SER A 257 21.67 -18.66 14.87
CA SER A 257 21.32 -20.05 15.18
C SER A 257 20.90 -20.25 16.65
N TRP A 258 21.51 -19.50 17.57
CA TRP A 258 21.26 -19.58 19.01
C TRP A 258 20.21 -18.59 19.52
N THR A 259 19.72 -17.71 18.64
CA THR A 259 18.67 -16.75 18.97
C THR A 259 17.40 -17.50 19.39
N SER A 260 16.86 -17.15 20.56
CA SER A 260 15.59 -17.70 21.04
C SER A 260 14.42 -16.80 20.68
N GLN A 261 13.26 -17.40 20.43
CA GLN A 261 12.01 -16.69 20.22
C GLN A 261 11.64 -15.85 21.46
N THR A 262 11.53 -14.53 21.28
CA THR A 262 11.27 -13.59 22.39
C THR A 262 9.79 -13.51 22.74
N TYR A 263 8.93 -13.40 21.74
CA TYR A 263 7.49 -13.24 21.95
C TYR A 263 6.78 -14.56 21.63
N SER A 264 5.86 -14.97 22.52
CA SER A 264 4.99 -16.11 22.23
C SER A 264 3.88 -15.72 21.25
N LEU A 265 3.26 -16.73 20.61
CA LEU A 265 2.05 -16.51 19.82
C LEU A 265 1.00 -15.76 20.67
N THR A 266 0.46 -14.68 20.10
CA THR A 266 -0.56 -13.84 20.72
C THR A 266 -1.68 -13.56 19.72
N LEU A 267 -2.89 -13.31 20.24
CA LEU A 267 -4.03 -12.86 19.44
C LEU A 267 -3.96 -11.37 19.08
N LEU A 268 -3.11 -10.60 19.76
CA LEU A 268 -2.91 -9.18 19.49
C LEU A 268 -1.89 -9.02 18.35
N ALA A 269 -2.28 -8.33 17.29
CA ALA A 269 -1.35 -7.96 16.22
C ALA A 269 -0.28 -6.99 16.77
N PRO A 270 1.00 -7.17 16.41
CA PRO A 270 2.05 -6.23 16.78
C PRO A 270 1.78 -4.86 16.17
N ASP A 271 2.02 -3.79 16.93
CA ASP A 271 2.14 -2.44 16.38
C ASP A 271 3.50 -2.33 15.67
N ILE A 272 3.56 -2.83 14.44
CA ILE A 272 4.79 -2.84 13.63
C ILE A 272 5.24 -1.40 13.35
N GLY A 273 4.30 -0.47 13.17
CA GLY A 273 4.61 0.94 12.90
C GLY A 273 5.44 1.56 14.01
N SER A 274 4.97 1.47 15.26
CA SER A 274 5.70 2.00 16.42
C SER A 274 7.02 1.26 16.67
N GLN A 275 7.05 -0.06 16.53
CA GLN A 275 8.28 -0.84 16.74
C GLN A 275 9.33 -0.53 15.67
N LEU A 276 8.96 -0.42 14.40
CA LEU A 276 9.87 -0.02 13.33
C LEU A 276 10.35 1.43 13.51
N GLN A 277 9.49 2.34 13.98
CA GLN A 277 9.91 3.71 14.31
C GLN A 277 11.02 3.71 15.38
N HIS A 278 10.87 2.90 16.43
CA HIS A 278 11.91 2.72 17.45
C HIS A 278 13.21 2.18 16.84
N ILE A 279 13.13 1.16 15.99
CA ILE A 279 14.29 0.56 15.32
C ILE A 279 15.00 1.59 14.42
N ILE A 280 14.26 2.41 13.68
CA ILE A 280 14.83 3.45 12.81
C ILE A 280 15.63 4.46 13.64
N GLU A 281 15.08 4.91 14.76
CA GLU A 281 15.72 5.89 15.65
C GLU A 281 16.95 5.31 16.35
N GLU A 282 16.90 4.04 16.74
CA GLU A 282 17.98 3.38 17.47
C GLU A 282 19.10 2.89 16.54
N ALA A 283 18.78 2.07 15.54
CA ALA A 283 19.76 1.40 14.70
C ALA A 283 20.49 2.37 13.76
N PHE A 284 19.78 3.40 13.26
CA PHE A 284 20.33 4.40 12.35
C PHE A 284 20.59 5.76 13.03
N ALA A 285 20.78 5.79 14.35
CA ALA A 285 21.23 7.00 15.06
C ALA A 285 22.54 7.55 14.45
N SER A 286 22.72 8.88 14.45
CA SER A 286 23.86 9.55 13.79
C SER A 286 25.23 9.02 14.20
N SER A 287 25.38 8.53 15.44
CA SER A 287 26.62 7.92 15.94
C SER A 287 27.01 6.60 15.25
N SER A 288 26.04 5.93 14.65
CA SER A 288 26.19 4.59 14.05
C SER A 288 26.12 4.62 12.51
N GLN A 289 25.86 5.79 11.90
CA GLN A 289 25.62 5.90 10.47
C GLN A 289 26.90 5.81 9.63
N ARG A 290 26.83 5.03 8.54
CA ARG A 290 27.71 5.20 7.38
C ARG A 290 27.02 6.10 6.34
N PRO A 291 27.52 7.33 6.11
CA PRO A 291 26.84 8.29 5.24
C PRO A 291 26.62 7.82 3.80
N ASN A 292 27.52 6.96 3.29
CA ASN A 292 27.49 6.44 1.92
C ASN A 292 26.88 5.03 1.81
N ALA A 293 26.38 4.45 2.90
CA ALA A 293 25.80 3.11 2.90
C ALA A 293 24.28 3.14 2.67
N ALA A 294 23.74 2.05 2.11
CA ALA A 294 22.30 1.79 2.14
C ALA A 294 21.86 1.62 3.57
N LYS A 295 20.72 2.18 3.94
CA LYS A 295 20.10 1.89 5.23
C LYS A 295 18.83 1.12 4.93
N ILE A 296 18.82 -0.16 5.32
CA ILE A 296 17.81 -1.10 4.87
C ILE A 296 17.20 -1.77 6.09
N ILE A 297 15.88 -1.84 6.15
CA ILE A 297 15.14 -2.70 7.05
C ILE A 297 14.54 -3.83 6.21
N VAL A 298 14.65 -5.08 6.66
CA VAL A 298 13.96 -6.23 6.08
C VAL A 298 13.02 -6.79 7.13
N LEU A 299 11.72 -6.49 7.00
CA LEU A 299 10.67 -6.99 7.87
C LEU A 299 10.14 -8.33 7.35
N VAL A 300 10.09 -9.36 8.19
CA VAL A 300 9.42 -10.64 7.89
C VAL A 300 8.21 -10.79 8.81
N THR A 301 7.01 -10.86 8.26
CA THR A 301 5.75 -10.96 9.04
C THR A 301 4.63 -11.63 8.25
N ASP A 302 3.69 -12.24 8.97
CA ASP A 302 2.41 -12.76 8.49
C ASP A 302 1.22 -11.90 8.95
N LYS A 303 1.46 -10.70 9.50
CA LYS A 303 0.44 -9.85 10.12
C LYS A 303 0.09 -8.67 9.24
N HIS A 304 -1.21 -8.46 9.03
CA HIS A 304 -1.72 -7.27 8.38
C HIS A 304 -1.37 -6.02 9.19
N GLN A 305 -1.06 -4.94 8.49
CA GLN A 305 -0.70 -3.67 9.09
C GLN A 305 -1.58 -2.55 8.61
N ASN A 306 -1.65 -1.49 9.43
CA ASN A 306 -2.41 -0.31 9.12
C ASN A 306 -1.67 0.96 9.52
N ASN A 307 -0.48 1.13 8.94
CA ASN A 307 0.39 2.28 9.19
C ASN A 307 1.22 2.60 7.94
N LEU A 308 1.85 3.77 7.94
CA LEU A 308 2.59 4.36 6.84
C LEU A 308 4.08 4.51 7.18
N ILE A 309 4.62 3.60 7.98
CA ILE A 309 6.00 3.67 8.50
C ILE A 309 7.06 3.73 7.38
N GLY A 310 6.77 3.15 6.21
CA GLY A 310 7.63 3.25 5.04
C GLY A 310 7.92 4.71 4.66
N MET A 311 6.94 5.61 4.81
CA MET A 311 7.17 7.03 4.57
C MET A 311 8.13 7.63 5.61
N GLN A 312 7.90 7.39 6.89
CA GLN A 312 8.76 7.93 7.93
C GLN A 312 10.20 7.42 7.82
N ALA A 313 10.38 6.18 7.38
CA ALA A 313 11.68 5.60 7.07
C ALA A 313 12.41 6.37 5.96
N ILE A 314 11.72 6.73 4.86
CA ILE A 314 12.29 7.54 3.78
C ILE A 314 12.82 8.85 4.31
N ALA A 315 12.09 9.53 5.20
CA ALA A 315 12.53 10.79 5.81
C ALA A 315 13.74 10.65 6.76
N LYS A 316 14.17 9.43 7.06
CA LYS A 316 15.42 9.12 7.79
C LYS A 316 16.50 8.54 6.87
N GLY A 317 16.23 8.49 5.56
CA GLY A 317 17.11 7.91 4.55
C GLY A 317 17.16 6.38 4.61
N VAL A 318 16.07 5.73 5.06
CA VAL A 318 15.97 4.28 5.26
C VAL A 318 14.95 3.68 4.29
N SER A 319 15.35 2.61 3.61
CA SER A 319 14.48 1.76 2.79
C SER A 319 13.92 0.61 3.63
N VAL A 320 12.63 0.30 3.47
CA VAL A 320 11.96 -0.77 4.23
C VAL A 320 11.46 -1.81 3.23
N PHE A 321 12.03 -3.00 3.29
CA PHE A 321 11.54 -4.18 2.58
C PHE A 321 10.60 -4.96 3.46
N THR A 322 9.50 -5.46 2.89
CA THR A 322 8.58 -6.37 3.57
C THR A 322 8.56 -7.72 2.87
N VAL A 323 8.87 -8.76 3.63
CA VAL A 323 8.69 -10.18 3.27
C VAL A 323 7.39 -10.64 3.94
N GLY A 324 6.29 -10.58 3.19
CA GLY A 324 4.98 -10.99 3.67
C GLY A 324 4.76 -12.48 3.45
N VAL A 325 4.44 -13.20 4.53
CA VAL A 325 4.09 -14.62 4.46
C VAL A 325 2.57 -14.77 4.49
N GLY A 326 1.95 -14.97 3.34
CA GLY A 326 0.50 -15.07 3.22
C GLY A 326 -0.04 -14.67 1.84
N ASP A 327 -1.27 -14.15 1.85
CA ASP A 327 -2.03 -13.83 0.65
C ASP A 327 -1.81 -12.39 0.15
N GLU A 328 -2.51 -12.04 -0.93
CA GLU A 328 -2.46 -10.70 -1.52
C GLU A 328 -3.08 -9.61 -0.62
N ALA A 329 -4.03 -9.97 0.25
CA ALA A 329 -4.61 -9.02 1.20
C ALA A 329 -3.55 -8.60 2.24
N LEU A 330 -2.69 -9.52 2.65
CA LEU A 330 -1.52 -9.20 3.48
C LEU A 330 -0.58 -8.25 2.74
N MET A 331 -0.21 -8.54 1.50
CA MET A 331 0.71 -7.69 0.74
C MET A 331 0.17 -6.27 0.53
N THR A 332 -1.12 -6.16 0.23
CA THR A 332 -1.82 -4.86 0.14
C THR A 332 -1.73 -4.09 1.45
N SER A 333 -1.85 -4.76 2.60
CA SER A 333 -1.69 -4.09 3.91
C SER A 333 -0.25 -3.69 4.23
N LEU A 334 0.74 -4.42 3.72
CA LEU A 334 2.17 -4.12 3.88
C LEU A 334 2.68 -3.07 2.88
N ALA A 335 1.87 -2.67 1.90
CA ALA A 335 2.21 -1.70 0.84
C ALA A 335 2.76 -0.38 1.38
N HIS A 336 2.24 0.06 2.52
CA HIS A 336 2.63 1.31 3.15
C HIS A 336 3.60 1.14 4.32
N VAL A 337 3.89 -0.11 4.69
CA VAL A 337 5.01 -0.46 5.58
C VAL A 337 6.30 -0.48 4.76
N ALA A 338 6.25 -1.07 3.57
CA ALA A 338 7.34 -1.02 2.61
C ALA A 338 7.57 0.41 2.10
N THR A 339 8.80 0.70 1.68
CA THR A 339 9.09 1.94 0.94
C THR A 339 8.57 1.84 -0.49
N GLN A 340 8.14 2.97 -1.05
CA GLN A 340 7.72 3.02 -2.45
C GLN A 340 8.95 2.92 -3.39
N PRO A 341 8.78 2.43 -4.63
CA PRO A 341 7.60 1.71 -5.10
C PRO A 341 7.50 0.32 -4.45
N GLU A 342 6.26 -0.15 -4.26
CA GLU A 342 5.98 -1.43 -3.59
C GLU A 342 6.66 -2.61 -4.26
N CYS A 343 6.70 -2.65 -5.58
CA CYS A 343 7.28 -3.77 -6.32
C CYS A 343 8.78 -3.94 -6.04
N ASP A 344 9.50 -2.85 -5.79
CA ASP A 344 10.92 -2.91 -5.42
C ASP A 344 11.12 -3.45 -4.01
N HIS A 345 10.20 -3.14 -3.10
CA HIS A 345 10.40 -3.35 -1.67
C HIS A 345 9.54 -4.45 -1.04
N GLN A 346 8.63 -5.05 -1.80
CA GLN A 346 7.82 -6.17 -1.34
C GLN A 346 8.31 -7.50 -1.90
N ILE A 347 8.22 -8.54 -1.08
CA ILE A 347 8.41 -9.94 -1.47
C ILE A 347 7.27 -10.71 -0.83
N ARG A 348 6.45 -11.38 -1.64
CA ARG A 348 5.41 -12.28 -1.15
C ARG A 348 5.93 -13.71 -1.09
N VAL A 349 5.51 -14.45 -0.08
CA VAL A 349 5.75 -15.89 0.05
C VAL A 349 4.46 -16.53 0.54
N ASP A 350 4.05 -17.66 -0.05
CA ASP A 350 2.78 -18.30 0.32
C ASP A 350 2.80 -18.88 1.75
N GLN A 351 3.94 -19.44 2.17
CA GLN A 351 4.09 -20.17 3.43
C GLN A 351 5.49 -20.00 4.03
N PHE A 352 5.60 -20.09 5.36
CA PHE A 352 6.87 -19.92 6.07
C PHE A 352 7.98 -20.87 5.58
N VAL A 353 7.64 -22.13 5.28
CA VAL A 353 8.58 -23.12 4.75
C VAL A 353 9.25 -22.67 3.44
N SER A 354 8.57 -21.85 2.65
CA SER A 354 9.05 -21.33 1.37
C SER A 354 9.93 -20.09 1.52
N LEU A 355 10.07 -19.48 2.72
CA LEU A 355 10.93 -18.29 2.92
C LEU A 355 12.35 -18.51 2.40
N SER A 356 12.88 -19.69 2.65
CA SER A 356 14.23 -20.06 2.27
C SER A 356 14.48 -20.06 0.75
N SER A 357 13.41 -20.15 -0.05
CA SER A 357 13.46 -20.10 -1.52
C SER A 357 13.74 -18.70 -2.07
N ILE A 358 13.32 -17.65 -1.36
CA ILE A 358 13.49 -16.24 -1.78
C ILE A 358 14.75 -15.58 -1.20
N ALA A 359 15.62 -16.34 -0.53
CA ALA A 359 16.86 -15.82 0.08
C ALA A 359 17.75 -15.09 -0.95
N GLN A 360 17.93 -15.67 -2.14
CA GLN A 360 18.72 -15.05 -3.21
C GLN A 360 18.08 -13.75 -3.75
N GLN A 361 16.75 -13.72 -3.87
CA GLN A 361 16.04 -12.51 -4.27
C GLN A 361 16.21 -11.40 -3.22
N THR A 362 16.16 -11.76 -1.95
CA THR A 362 16.40 -10.81 -0.85
C THR A 362 17.81 -10.24 -0.92
N GLN A 363 18.82 -11.11 -1.06
CA GLN A 363 20.22 -10.70 -1.21
C GLN A 363 20.41 -9.75 -2.41
N PHE A 364 19.79 -10.09 -3.55
CA PHE A 364 19.86 -9.28 -4.77
C PHE A 364 19.30 -7.89 -4.53
N LYS A 365 18.10 -7.80 -3.94
CA LYS A 365 17.48 -6.52 -3.59
C LYS A 365 18.35 -5.70 -2.63
N ILE A 366 18.85 -6.32 -1.55
CA ILE A 366 19.74 -5.65 -0.57
C ILE A 366 20.98 -5.05 -1.24
N CYS A 367 21.67 -5.83 -2.08
CA CYS A 367 22.92 -5.38 -2.70
C CYS A 367 22.71 -4.33 -3.79
N ARG A 368 21.50 -4.25 -4.34
CA ARG A 368 21.16 -3.34 -5.44
C ARG A 368 20.42 -2.08 -5.02
N GLU A 369 19.93 -2.05 -3.79
CA GLU A 369 19.23 -0.89 -3.23
C GLU A 369 20.07 0.37 -3.43
N PRO A 370 19.48 1.54 -3.76
CA PRO A 370 20.17 2.83 -3.80
C PRO A 370 20.26 3.53 -2.44
N MET A 371 21.02 4.62 -2.37
CA MET A 371 21.15 5.46 -1.18
C MET A 371 20.07 6.49 -1.15
N ILE A 372 19.24 6.51 -0.12
CA ILE A 372 18.31 7.61 0.05
C ILE A 372 19.08 8.82 0.60
N ALA A 373 19.21 9.86 -0.23
CA ALA A 373 19.83 11.13 0.13
C ALA A 373 18.77 12.21 0.36
N LEU A 374 18.73 12.77 1.57
CA LEU A 374 17.75 13.80 2.01
C LEU A 374 18.16 15.24 1.66
N GLY A 375 19.22 15.38 0.87
CA GLY A 375 19.88 16.61 0.48
C GLY A 375 21.09 16.28 -0.37
N ALA A 376 22.10 17.15 -0.38
CA ALA A 376 23.33 16.91 -1.13
C ALA A 376 24.01 15.60 -0.69
N ALA A 377 24.13 14.65 -1.61
CA ALA A 377 24.91 13.43 -1.41
C ALA A 377 26.39 13.74 -1.64
N ARG A 378 27.25 13.31 -0.72
CA ARG A 378 28.70 13.48 -0.80
C ARG A 378 29.38 12.12 -0.75
N CYS A 379 29.92 11.67 -1.88
CA CYS A 379 30.57 10.36 -1.98
C CYS A 379 31.91 10.46 -2.71
N ARG A 380 32.82 9.52 -2.40
CA ARG A 380 34.08 9.36 -3.15
C ARG A 380 33.74 8.82 -4.53
N LEU A 381 34.38 9.33 -5.58
CA LEU A 381 33.96 9.09 -6.97
C LEU A 381 33.93 7.60 -7.37
N ASP A 382 34.91 6.83 -6.89
CA ASP A 382 35.05 5.38 -7.06
C ASP A 382 34.16 4.53 -6.13
N GLU A 383 33.57 5.14 -5.08
CA GLU A 383 32.66 4.49 -4.12
C GLU A 383 31.22 5.04 -4.19
N CYS A 384 30.92 5.95 -5.14
CA CYS A 384 29.58 6.53 -5.28
C CYS A 384 28.60 5.46 -5.79
N ARG A 385 27.80 4.89 -4.89
CA ARG A 385 26.68 4.00 -5.25
C ARG A 385 25.55 4.74 -5.99
N ASN A 386 24.54 4.00 -6.42
CA ASN A 386 23.30 4.61 -6.92
C ASN A 386 22.64 5.41 -5.79
N ILE A 387 22.13 6.61 -6.10
CA ILE A 387 21.53 7.52 -5.14
C ILE A 387 20.08 7.74 -5.55
N ALA A 388 19.16 7.61 -4.60
CA ALA A 388 17.77 7.98 -4.72
C ALA A 388 17.52 9.27 -3.94
N PHE A 389 17.00 10.29 -4.62
CA PHE A 389 16.56 11.53 -3.98
C PHE A 389 15.04 11.50 -3.87
N PRO A 390 14.44 11.48 -2.67
CA PRO A 390 12.99 11.56 -2.50
C PRO A 390 12.46 12.91 -2.98
N MET A 391 11.48 12.94 -3.87
CA MET A 391 10.92 14.19 -4.40
C MET A 391 9.87 14.78 -3.47
N THR A 392 9.79 16.11 -3.38
CA THR A 392 8.77 16.76 -2.53
C THR A 392 7.38 16.73 -3.17
N SER A 393 7.33 16.64 -4.51
CA SER A 393 6.10 16.48 -5.29
C SER A 393 6.17 15.20 -6.15
N PRO A 394 5.91 14.02 -5.57
CA PRO A 394 6.08 12.74 -6.26
C PRO A 394 5.11 12.55 -7.45
N ASN A 395 3.98 13.28 -7.43
CA ASN A 395 2.88 13.17 -8.40
C ASN A 395 2.94 14.20 -9.53
N ASP A 396 3.94 15.08 -9.54
CA ASP A 396 4.07 16.10 -10.55
C ASP A 396 4.96 15.62 -11.70
N SER A 397 4.53 15.90 -12.93
CA SER A 397 5.31 15.68 -14.15
C SER A 397 6.33 16.78 -14.39
N GLN A 398 6.42 17.77 -13.49
CA GLN A 398 7.44 18.81 -13.50
C GLN A 398 8.85 18.27 -13.71
N THR A 399 9.67 19.08 -14.36
CA THR A 399 11.08 18.78 -14.60
C THR A 399 11.81 18.66 -13.28
N LYS A 400 12.42 17.50 -13.06
CA LYS A 400 13.32 17.22 -11.95
C LYS A 400 14.74 17.28 -12.48
N ALA A 401 15.67 17.89 -11.74
CA ALA A 401 17.05 18.03 -12.19
C ALA A 401 18.03 17.49 -11.16
N VAL A 402 19.12 16.91 -11.63
CA VAL A 402 20.27 16.53 -10.83
C VAL A 402 21.45 17.39 -11.22
N ARG A 403 22.09 17.98 -10.22
CA ARG A 403 23.30 18.77 -10.34
C ARG A 403 24.47 17.99 -9.76
N HIS A 404 25.60 17.98 -10.46
CA HIS A 404 26.83 17.33 -10.01
C HIS A 404 27.99 18.32 -9.95
N LEU A 405 28.75 18.26 -8.86
CA LEU A 405 29.99 19.01 -8.67
C LEU A 405 31.10 18.09 -8.16
N SER A 406 32.20 17.96 -8.91
CA SER A 406 33.41 17.28 -8.42
C SER A 406 34.25 18.25 -7.57
N LEU A 407 34.76 17.79 -6.43
CA LEU A 407 35.60 18.58 -5.55
C LEU A 407 36.84 17.78 -5.15
N CYS A 408 38.00 18.42 -5.26
CA CYS A 408 39.30 17.86 -4.91
C CYS A 408 39.81 18.50 -3.61
N SER A 409 40.47 17.73 -2.74
CA SER A 409 41.02 18.24 -1.48
C SER A 409 42.18 19.25 -1.65
N GLN A 410 42.81 19.29 -2.83
CA GLN A 410 43.91 20.21 -3.16
C GLN A 410 43.67 20.91 -4.50
N ALA A 411 44.00 22.21 -4.57
CA ALA A 411 43.70 23.08 -5.71
C ALA A 411 44.45 22.75 -7.02
N THR A 412 45.53 21.96 -6.96
CA THR A 412 46.33 21.53 -8.12
C THR A 412 45.99 20.12 -8.60
N THR A 413 45.02 19.46 -7.96
CA THR A 413 44.63 18.09 -8.28
C THR A 413 43.50 18.11 -9.31
N THR A 414 43.71 17.44 -10.44
CA THR A 414 42.65 17.20 -11.44
C THR A 414 41.69 16.14 -10.91
N CYS A 415 40.40 16.45 -10.86
CA CYS A 415 39.37 15.52 -10.42
C CYS A 415 39.04 14.53 -11.54
N SER A 416 38.54 13.34 -11.19
CA SER A 416 38.11 12.35 -12.20
C SER A 416 37.04 12.94 -13.11
N SER A 417 37.14 12.66 -14.42
CA SER A 417 36.06 12.92 -15.37
C SER A 417 35.15 11.70 -15.44
N GLY A 418 33.86 11.92 -15.69
CA GLY A 418 32.90 10.84 -15.70
C GLY A 418 31.55 11.24 -16.28
N ILE A 419 30.61 10.30 -16.28
CA ILE A 419 29.25 10.53 -16.75
C ILE A 419 28.32 10.38 -15.55
N ILE A 420 27.41 11.35 -15.40
CA ILE A 420 26.28 11.19 -14.50
C ILE A 420 25.08 10.67 -15.29
N TYR A 421 24.52 9.55 -14.87
CA TYR A 421 23.29 8.98 -15.38
C TYR A 421 22.16 9.29 -14.41
N VAL A 422 21.00 9.68 -14.95
CA VAL A 422 19.81 10.05 -14.18
C VAL A 422 18.59 9.31 -14.72
N SER A 423 17.75 8.82 -13.81
CA SER A 423 16.49 8.18 -14.17
C SER A 423 15.38 8.39 -13.14
N THR A 424 14.14 8.38 -13.60
CA THR A 424 12.93 8.24 -12.78
C THR A 424 12.27 6.86 -12.94
N ARG A 425 12.80 6.01 -13.83
CA ARG A 425 12.23 4.71 -14.23
C ARG A 425 13.10 3.51 -13.88
N SER A 426 14.34 3.74 -13.45
CA SER A 426 15.23 2.70 -12.95
C SER A 426 15.94 3.19 -11.70
N PRO A 427 15.96 2.40 -10.61
CA PRO A 427 16.71 2.71 -9.40
C PRO A 427 18.23 2.65 -9.62
N ARG A 428 18.67 2.14 -10.77
CA ARG A 428 20.06 1.90 -11.13
C ARG A 428 20.33 2.41 -12.56
N PRO A 429 20.35 3.73 -12.78
CA PRO A 429 20.72 4.25 -14.08
C PRO A 429 22.18 3.94 -14.40
N THR A 430 22.47 3.47 -15.61
CA THR A 430 23.81 3.06 -16.05
C THR A 430 24.07 3.44 -17.51
N GLY A 431 25.19 3.00 -18.07
CA GLY A 431 25.47 3.12 -19.50
C GLY A 431 24.61 2.20 -20.38
N SER A 432 23.78 1.34 -19.78
CA SER A 432 22.80 0.52 -20.50
C SER A 432 21.38 1.10 -20.48
N PHE A 433 21.06 1.96 -19.52
CA PHE A 433 19.80 2.69 -19.49
C PHE A 433 19.88 3.98 -18.67
N TRP A 434 19.39 5.07 -19.25
CA TRP A 434 19.21 6.36 -18.59
C TRP A 434 18.01 7.11 -19.19
N ASP A 435 17.44 8.04 -18.41
CA ASP A 435 16.48 9.02 -18.93
C ASP A 435 17.19 10.32 -19.36
N ALA A 436 18.24 10.70 -18.64
CA ALA A 436 19.16 11.76 -19.01
C ALA A 436 20.59 11.39 -18.57
N LYS A 437 21.59 11.94 -19.26
CA LYS A 437 23.00 11.85 -18.86
C LYS A 437 23.73 13.13 -19.19
N ASP A 438 24.80 13.42 -18.45
CA ASP A 438 25.67 14.56 -18.73
C ASP A 438 27.14 14.19 -18.48
N LEU A 439 28.04 14.81 -19.24
CA LEU A 439 29.48 14.62 -19.11
C LEU A 439 30.02 15.59 -18.05
N VAL A 440 30.65 15.05 -17.02
CA VAL A 440 31.29 15.81 -15.97
C VAL A 440 32.77 15.94 -16.28
N VAL A 441 33.21 17.17 -16.60
CA VAL A 441 34.61 17.51 -16.88
C VAL A 441 35.15 18.41 -15.76
N ASP A 442 36.39 18.14 -15.36
CA ASP A 442 37.20 18.76 -14.31
C ASP A 442 36.69 20.13 -13.78
N ALA A 443 36.36 20.16 -12.50
CA ALA A 443 35.55 21.19 -11.87
C ALA A 443 36.32 22.50 -11.66
N THR A 444 36.15 23.45 -12.59
CA THR A 444 36.61 24.83 -12.37
C THR A 444 35.54 25.90 -12.63
N SER A 445 34.34 25.56 -13.14
CA SER A 445 33.25 26.56 -13.22
C SER A 445 31.83 26.06 -13.51
N ASN A 446 31.63 24.87 -14.09
CA ASN A 446 30.29 24.42 -14.49
C ASN A 446 29.89 23.14 -13.77
N ALA A 447 28.76 23.18 -13.07
CA ALA A 447 28.11 21.97 -12.60
C ALA A 447 27.48 21.26 -13.81
N ALA A 448 27.58 19.93 -13.86
CA ALA A 448 26.83 19.15 -14.83
C ALA A 448 25.35 19.11 -14.40
N HIS A 449 24.44 19.20 -15.37
CA HIS A 449 22.99 19.28 -15.14
C HIS A 449 22.27 18.28 -16.02
N ALA A 450 21.65 17.28 -15.39
CA ALA A 450 20.80 16.31 -16.08
C ALA A 450 19.36 16.47 -15.60
N SER A 451 18.45 16.76 -16.52
CA SER A 451 17.02 16.98 -16.23
C SER A 451 16.15 15.87 -16.79
N VAL A 452 15.20 15.40 -16.00
CA VAL A 452 14.24 14.34 -16.32
C VAL A 452 12.82 14.80 -15.99
N SER A 453 11.84 14.24 -16.67
CA SER A 453 10.42 14.49 -16.39
C SER A 453 9.71 13.15 -16.24
N GLY A 454 8.90 13.01 -15.21
CA GLY A 454 8.18 11.77 -14.95
C GLY A 454 7.60 11.73 -13.55
N ILE A 455 6.45 11.05 -13.43
CA ILE A 455 5.81 10.78 -12.15
C ILE A 455 6.62 9.66 -11.49
N SER A 456 7.28 9.99 -10.38
CA SER A 456 8.09 9.05 -9.62
C SER A 456 8.40 9.65 -8.24
N PRO A 457 8.33 8.85 -7.16
CA PRO A 457 8.68 9.31 -5.82
C PRO A 457 10.17 9.65 -5.67
N TYR A 458 11.01 9.20 -6.60
CA TYR A 458 12.44 9.47 -6.56
C TYR A 458 12.97 9.99 -7.90
N VAL A 459 14.13 10.64 -7.80
CA VAL A 459 15.08 10.73 -8.91
C VAL A 459 16.31 9.94 -8.53
N TYR A 460 16.69 9.03 -9.41
CA TYR A 460 17.87 8.19 -9.24
C TYR A 460 19.04 8.78 -10.02
N ALA A 461 20.23 8.72 -9.42
CA ALA A 461 21.46 9.18 -10.03
C ALA A 461 22.62 8.22 -9.76
N LYS A 462 23.50 8.10 -10.75
CA LYS A 462 24.75 7.35 -10.65
C LYS A 462 25.86 8.09 -11.39
N PHE A 463 26.96 8.32 -10.70
CA PHE A 463 28.19 8.78 -11.33
C PHE A 463 29.07 7.58 -11.67
N THR A 464 29.61 7.56 -12.88
CA THR A 464 30.57 6.55 -13.35
C THR A 464 31.81 7.25 -13.86
N GLU A 465 32.96 6.92 -13.28
CA GLU A 465 34.26 7.43 -13.73
C GLU A 465 34.61 6.92 -15.13
N VAL A 466 35.10 7.83 -15.97
CA VAL A 466 35.63 7.54 -17.31
C VAL A 466 37.15 7.55 -17.27
N THR A 467 37.75 8.51 -16.57
CA THR A 467 39.19 8.58 -16.31
C THR A 467 39.45 8.64 -14.81
N PRO A 468 40.23 7.70 -14.24
CA PRO A 468 40.57 7.73 -12.83
C PRO A 468 41.29 9.04 -12.49
N GLY A 469 40.75 9.78 -11.52
CA GLY A 469 41.38 10.97 -10.95
C GLY A 469 42.14 10.62 -9.67
N ALA A 470 42.49 11.64 -8.90
CA ALA A 470 43.13 11.41 -7.61
C ALA A 470 42.16 10.76 -6.61
N SER A 471 42.66 9.88 -5.74
CA SER A 471 41.88 9.21 -4.70
C SER A 471 41.27 10.15 -3.64
N SER A 472 41.64 11.44 -3.65
CA SER A 472 41.14 12.46 -2.72
C SER A 472 40.00 13.32 -3.27
N CYS A 473 39.35 12.89 -4.37
CA CYS A 473 38.23 13.59 -4.99
C CYS A 473 36.87 13.05 -4.50
N TYR A 474 35.89 13.94 -4.36
CA TYR A 474 34.51 13.59 -4.01
C TYR A 474 33.51 14.26 -4.95
N ALA A 475 32.39 13.59 -5.21
CA ALA A 475 31.22 14.18 -5.85
C ALA A 475 30.29 14.78 -4.82
N VAL A 476 29.71 15.92 -5.16
CA VAL A 476 28.51 16.47 -4.54
C VAL A 476 27.39 16.38 -5.54
N ILE A 477 26.36 15.59 -5.23
CA ILE A 477 25.22 15.34 -6.11
C ILE A 477 23.97 15.84 -5.40
N GLU A 478 23.23 16.71 -6.07
CA GLU A 478 22.04 17.37 -5.52
C GLU A 478 20.87 17.23 -6.50
N ALA A 479 19.68 16.97 -5.98
CA ALA A 479 18.46 16.98 -6.77
C ALA A 479 17.62 18.23 -6.53
N TYR A 480 16.86 18.63 -7.54
CA TYR A 480 16.04 19.84 -7.58
C TYR A 480 14.65 19.49 -8.14
N ASP A 481 13.60 19.96 -7.47
CA ASP A 481 12.24 20.02 -8.02
C ASP A 481 12.17 21.31 -8.87
N GLY A 482 12.27 21.21 -10.19
CA GLY A 482 12.44 22.35 -11.09
C GLY A 482 13.90 22.79 -11.29
N LEU A 483 14.11 24.07 -11.60
CA LEU A 483 15.43 24.62 -11.96
C LEU A 483 16.16 25.36 -10.82
N THR A 484 15.53 25.60 -9.67
CA THR A 484 16.11 26.50 -8.64
C THR A 484 15.92 26.08 -7.18
N THR A 485 14.97 25.20 -6.86
CA THR A 485 14.68 24.77 -5.49
C THR A 485 15.33 23.42 -5.20
N PRO A 486 16.40 23.36 -4.37
CA PRO A 486 17.00 22.09 -3.99
C PRO A 486 16.01 21.29 -3.16
N VAL A 487 16.02 19.97 -3.38
CA VAL A 487 15.32 19.01 -2.54
C VAL A 487 16.09 18.91 -1.23
N TYR A 488 15.83 19.84 -0.31
CA TYR A 488 16.33 19.81 1.05
C TYR A 488 15.12 19.64 1.96
N GLN A 489 15.02 18.51 2.67
CA GLN A 489 13.97 18.29 3.67
C GLN A 489 14.55 18.37 5.09
N PRO A 490 14.79 19.58 5.63
CA PRO A 490 15.07 19.73 7.06
C PRO A 490 13.78 19.60 7.89
N THR A 491 12.62 19.67 7.24
CA THR A 491 11.30 19.40 7.82
C THR A 491 10.59 18.41 6.91
N LEU A 492 10.07 17.33 7.50
CA LEU A 492 9.09 16.45 6.89
C LEU A 492 8.12 17.29 6.04
N PRO A 493 7.90 16.99 4.74
CA PRO A 493 6.88 17.65 3.95
C PRO A 493 5.57 17.68 4.75
N THR A 494 4.69 18.64 4.50
CA THR A 494 3.36 18.73 5.16
C THR A 494 2.51 17.45 5.05
N PHE A 495 2.94 16.51 4.19
CA PHE A 495 2.35 15.20 3.93
C PHE A 495 2.92 14.05 4.78
N TYR A 496 4.02 14.26 5.51
CA TYR A 496 4.65 13.24 6.34
C TYR A 496 4.19 13.41 7.79
N TYR A 497 3.37 12.48 8.25
CA TYR A 497 2.80 12.51 9.59
C TYR A 497 3.84 12.12 10.64
N PRO A 498 3.87 12.75 11.83
CA PRO A 498 4.77 12.37 12.92
C PRO A 498 4.50 10.98 13.49
N ASN A 499 3.25 10.51 13.44
CA ASN A 499 2.86 9.16 13.84
C ASN A 499 2.74 8.25 12.60
N PRO A 500 3.36 7.05 12.59
CA PRO A 500 3.25 6.10 11.47
C PRO A 500 1.80 5.82 11.08
N ASN A 501 0.90 5.74 12.05
CA ASN A 501 -0.54 5.78 11.81
C ASN A 501 -1.03 7.18 12.23
N PRO A 502 -1.31 8.09 11.28
CA PRO A 502 -1.81 9.41 11.65
C PRO A 502 -3.07 9.30 12.51
N CYS A 503 -3.90 8.27 12.34
CA CYS A 503 -5.17 8.05 13.04
C CYS A 503 -5.01 7.86 14.55
N GLN A 504 -3.86 7.38 15.01
CA GLN A 504 -3.57 7.10 16.43
C GLN A 504 -3.04 8.31 17.22
N ALA A 505 -3.10 9.53 16.67
CA ALA A 505 -2.61 10.73 17.34
C ALA A 505 -3.57 11.22 18.45
N LEU A 506 -3.04 11.41 19.67
CA LEU A 506 -3.78 11.96 20.82
C LEU A 506 -4.33 13.37 20.52
N GLY A 507 -5.63 13.58 20.74
CA GLY A 507 -6.26 14.92 20.67
C GLY A 507 -6.76 15.36 19.29
N ARG A 508 -7.08 14.42 18.39
CA ARG A 508 -7.50 14.70 17.01
C ARG A 508 -8.78 15.55 16.88
N THR A 509 -8.70 16.55 16.01
CA THR A 509 -9.83 17.30 15.43
C THR A 509 -10.07 16.97 13.95
N GLU A 510 -9.12 16.29 13.30
CA GLU A 510 -9.17 15.92 11.87
C GLU A 510 -9.34 14.40 11.70
N ASP A 511 -10.16 14.01 10.72
CA ASP A 511 -10.50 12.63 10.35
C ASP A 511 -9.97 12.25 8.94
N ARG A 512 -9.58 13.23 8.12
CA ARG A 512 -9.07 13.04 6.75
C ARG A 512 -7.72 13.71 6.52
N PHE A 513 -6.81 13.01 5.86
CA PHE A 513 -5.39 13.32 5.73
C PHE A 513 -4.98 13.10 4.28
N ALA A 514 -4.13 13.96 3.72
CA ALA A 514 -3.68 13.76 2.34
C ALA A 514 -2.80 12.52 2.23
N TYR A 515 -3.01 11.73 1.17
CA TYR A 515 -2.13 10.64 0.84
C TYR A 515 -0.97 11.14 -0.05
N PRO A 516 0.30 10.95 0.31
CA PRO A 516 1.40 11.69 -0.33
C PRO A 516 1.73 11.23 -1.75
N PHE A 517 1.52 9.95 -2.07
CA PHE A 517 1.92 9.34 -3.35
C PHE A 517 0.82 9.25 -4.39
N ASN A 518 -0.39 9.68 -4.05
CA ASN A 518 -1.49 9.70 -5.01
C ASN A 518 -2.51 10.74 -4.57
N THR A 519 -2.57 11.87 -5.28
CA THR A 519 -3.54 12.94 -5.00
C THR A 519 -4.98 12.50 -5.24
N ARG A 520 -5.22 11.37 -5.92
CA ARG A 520 -6.54 10.74 -6.00
C ARG A 520 -6.90 9.94 -4.77
N MET A 521 -6.02 9.83 -3.79
CA MET A 521 -6.28 9.08 -2.57
C MET A 521 -6.12 9.98 -1.36
N PHE A 522 -6.78 9.62 -0.29
CA PHE A 522 -6.61 10.25 1.00
C PHE A 522 -6.72 9.21 2.09
N ILE A 523 -6.07 9.50 3.21
CA ILE A 523 -6.17 8.70 4.41
C ILE A 523 -7.41 9.16 5.17
N GLN A 524 -8.30 8.23 5.44
CA GLN A 524 -9.50 8.44 6.23
C GLN A 524 -9.37 7.63 7.51
N CYS A 525 -9.67 8.26 8.63
CA CYS A 525 -9.61 7.63 9.93
C CYS A 525 -11.02 7.29 10.40
N ASP A 526 -11.18 6.10 10.95
CA ASP A 526 -12.41 5.77 11.65
C ASP A 526 -12.33 6.17 13.13
N LEU A 527 -13.39 5.81 13.85
CA LEU A 527 -13.57 6.18 15.25
C LEU A 527 -12.73 5.34 16.22
N GLN A 528 -12.21 4.20 15.77
CA GLN A 528 -11.28 3.33 16.48
C GLN A 528 -9.82 3.65 16.13
N ASP A 529 -9.57 4.80 15.50
CA ASP A 529 -8.25 5.27 15.09
C ASP A 529 -7.58 4.31 14.08
N ARG A 530 -8.39 3.55 13.34
CA ARG A 530 -7.94 2.75 12.19
C ARG A 530 -7.86 3.65 10.96
N MET A 531 -6.83 3.42 10.19
CA MET A 531 -6.54 4.14 8.97
C MET A 531 -7.12 3.40 7.75
N TYR A 532 -7.65 4.14 6.80
CA TYR A 532 -8.17 3.63 5.54
C TYR A 532 -7.64 4.47 4.41
N LEU A 533 -7.21 3.84 3.33
CA LEU A 533 -6.82 4.54 2.13
C LEU A 533 -8.03 4.61 1.19
N THR A 534 -8.58 5.81 1.01
CA THR A 534 -9.81 6.05 0.26
C THR A 534 -9.48 6.73 -1.07
N ILE A 535 -10.05 6.23 -2.18
CA ILE A 535 -9.92 6.84 -3.51
C ILE A 535 -11.00 7.91 -3.68
N CYS A 536 -10.62 9.06 -4.23
CA CYS A 536 -11.52 10.13 -4.62
C CYS A 536 -12.44 9.70 -5.79
N PRO A 537 -13.72 10.10 -5.78
CA PRO A 537 -14.64 9.83 -6.88
C PRO A 537 -14.10 10.33 -8.24
N PRO A 538 -14.41 9.65 -9.36
CA PRO A 538 -13.93 10.03 -10.69
C PRO A 538 -14.26 11.47 -11.10
N GLU A 539 -15.39 12.01 -10.63
CA GLU A 539 -15.89 13.35 -10.92
C GLU A 539 -15.10 14.45 -10.20
N VAL A 540 -14.56 14.12 -9.02
CA VAL A 540 -13.75 14.98 -8.16
C VAL A 540 -12.43 14.28 -7.84
N PRO A 541 -11.52 14.09 -8.81
CA PRO A 541 -10.47 13.09 -8.72
C PRO A 541 -9.30 13.49 -7.81
N THR A 542 -9.32 14.63 -7.11
CA THR A 542 -8.15 15.14 -6.37
C THR A 542 -8.51 15.53 -4.95
N PHE A 543 -7.85 14.97 -3.94
CA PHE A 543 -8.01 15.37 -2.55
C PHE A 543 -7.29 16.69 -2.26
N ASP A 544 -8.00 17.69 -1.73
CA ASP A 544 -7.42 18.95 -1.29
C ASP A 544 -7.09 18.90 0.22
N PRO A 545 -5.82 19.01 0.63
CA PRO A 545 -5.41 18.93 2.04
C PRO A 545 -5.90 20.10 2.90
N ASN A 546 -6.20 21.26 2.31
CA ASN A 546 -6.72 22.42 3.02
C ASN A 546 -8.23 22.28 3.23
N CYS A 547 -8.93 21.77 2.23
CA CYS A 547 -10.39 21.58 2.30
C CYS A 547 -10.81 20.26 2.96
N LYS A 548 -9.92 19.26 3.03
CA LYS A 548 -10.16 17.92 3.59
C LYS A 548 -11.19 17.08 2.82
N PHE A 549 -11.43 17.39 1.55
CA PHE A 549 -12.31 16.62 0.66
C PHE A 549 -11.80 16.63 -0.78
N CYS A 550 -12.39 15.77 -1.60
CA CYS A 550 -12.07 15.63 -3.01
C CYS A 550 -12.69 16.76 -3.85
N VAL A 551 -11.89 17.37 -4.72
CA VAL A 551 -12.25 18.50 -5.59
C VAL A 551 -12.08 18.14 -7.08
N GLY A 552 -12.84 18.84 -7.93
CA GLY A 552 -12.79 18.69 -9.39
C GLY A 552 -11.65 19.48 -10.06
N PRO A 553 -11.29 19.16 -11.31
CA PRO A 553 -10.15 19.75 -12.03
C PRO A 553 -10.30 21.23 -12.39
N SER A 554 -11.46 21.86 -12.16
CA SER A 554 -11.81 23.22 -12.60
C SER A 554 -11.99 24.23 -11.45
N VAL A 555 -11.54 23.93 -10.23
CA VAL A 555 -11.66 24.86 -9.08
C VAL A 555 -10.30 25.54 -8.79
N PRO A 556 -10.14 26.86 -9.03
CA PRO A 556 -8.96 27.60 -8.61
C PRO A 556 -8.89 27.69 -7.07
N SER A 557 -7.69 27.50 -6.52
CA SER A 557 -7.33 27.33 -5.09
C SER A 557 -7.76 28.42 -4.09
N LEU A 558 -8.46 29.48 -4.52
CA LEU A 558 -8.92 30.55 -3.62
C LEU A 558 -10.45 30.76 -3.60
N ALA A 559 -11.23 30.02 -4.40
CA ALA A 559 -12.68 30.12 -4.38
C ALA A 559 -13.30 29.13 -3.40
N ARG A 560 -12.99 29.33 -2.10
CA ARG A 560 -13.54 28.72 -0.86
C ARG A 560 -13.78 27.20 -0.87
N CYS A 561 -13.25 26.53 0.14
CA CYS A 561 -13.64 25.18 0.58
C CYS A 561 -15.13 25.12 0.96
N THR A 562 -15.99 25.25 -0.03
CA THR A 562 -17.43 25.13 0.04
C THR A 562 -17.82 24.14 -1.03
N GLN A 563 -17.75 22.85 -0.71
CA GLN A 563 -18.51 21.86 -1.44
C GLN A 563 -19.30 21.02 -0.43
N GLY A 564 -20.61 20.95 -0.67
CA GLY A 564 -21.56 20.22 0.14
C GLY A 564 -21.74 20.85 1.51
N THR A 565 -22.76 21.69 1.68
CA THR A 565 -23.48 21.63 2.95
C THR A 565 -23.92 20.18 3.08
N ASN A 566 -23.25 19.38 3.91
CA ASN A 566 -23.85 18.16 4.42
C ASN A 566 -25.23 18.62 4.90
N ASP A 567 -26.30 18.19 4.24
CA ASP A 567 -27.64 18.67 4.56
C ASP A 567 -27.95 18.20 5.97
N LEU A 568 -27.71 19.07 6.95
CA LEU A 568 -27.94 18.78 8.36
C LEU A 568 -29.42 18.84 8.70
N CYS A 569 -30.29 18.91 7.70
CA CYS A 569 -31.72 18.78 7.88
C CYS A 569 -32.29 19.82 8.88
N GLY A 570 -31.68 21.00 8.94
CA GLY A 570 -32.03 22.08 9.88
C GLY A 570 -31.27 22.10 11.22
N LEU A 571 -30.33 21.18 11.47
CA LEU A 571 -29.48 21.20 12.66
C LEU A 571 -28.34 22.22 12.56
N SER A 572 -27.97 22.81 13.70
CA SER A 572 -26.88 23.80 13.82
C SER A 572 -25.48 23.20 13.79
N SER A 573 -25.35 21.88 13.97
CA SER A 573 -24.08 21.16 14.04
C SER A 573 -24.28 19.70 13.65
N ASN A 574 -23.26 19.08 13.05
CA ASN A 574 -23.31 17.67 12.65
C ASN A 574 -23.49 16.76 13.88
N PRO A 575 -24.61 16.01 13.99
CA PRO A 575 -24.84 15.13 15.13
C PRO A 575 -24.02 13.83 15.07
N CYS A 576 -23.43 13.49 13.92
CA CYS A 576 -22.58 12.31 13.73
C CYS A 576 -21.18 12.49 14.34
N THR A 577 -21.13 12.86 15.61
CA THR A 577 -19.90 13.06 16.37
C THR A 577 -19.27 11.74 16.78
N LYS A 578 -17.96 11.71 17.00
CA LYS A 578 -17.23 10.55 17.56
C LYS A 578 -17.88 10.05 18.85
N TYR A 579 -18.34 10.95 19.71
CA TYR A 579 -19.06 10.61 20.94
C TYR A 579 -20.36 9.83 20.64
N ASN A 580 -21.18 10.33 19.73
CA ASN A 580 -22.47 9.70 19.43
C ASN A 580 -22.30 8.33 18.78
N LEU A 581 -21.42 8.20 17.80
CA LEU A 581 -21.21 6.94 17.08
C LEU A 581 -20.58 5.86 17.97
N LEU A 582 -19.64 6.21 18.86
CA LEU A 582 -19.10 5.28 19.87
C LEU A 582 -20.14 4.81 20.88
N ASN A 583 -21.21 5.58 21.09
CA ASN A 583 -22.36 5.19 21.92
C ASN A 583 -23.49 4.53 21.13
N ASN A 584 -23.22 4.09 19.88
CA ASN A 584 -24.20 3.51 18.95
C ASN A 584 -25.36 4.43 18.55
N ASN A 585 -25.18 5.75 18.62
CA ASN A 585 -26.17 6.72 18.18
C ASN A 585 -25.91 7.09 16.71
N TYR A 586 -26.49 6.31 15.79
CA TYR A 586 -26.36 6.50 14.35
C TYR A 586 -27.51 7.27 13.72
N PHE A 587 -28.62 7.49 14.42
CA PHE A 587 -29.83 8.08 13.84
C PHE A 587 -30.32 9.30 14.61
N PHE A 588 -30.64 10.37 13.89
CA PHE A 588 -31.05 11.66 14.44
C PHE A 588 -32.26 12.20 13.71
N ALA A 589 -33.16 12.88 14.42
CA ALA A 589 -34.31 13.51 13.81
C ALA A 589 -33.87 14.60 12.84
N CYS A 590 -34.65 14.81 11.79
CA CYS A 590 -34.54 15.96 10.91
C CYS A 590 -35.49 17.07 11.42
N PRO A 591 -34.99 18.17 12.01
CA PRO A 591 -35.84 19.28 12.44
C PRO A 591 -36.62 19.95 11.30
N ARG A 592 -36.11 19.90 10.07
CA ARG A 592 -36.73 20.52 8.91
C ARG A 592 -38.00 19.80 8.46
N ASP A 593 -37.99 18.47 8.49
CA ASP A 593 -39.11 17.63 8.05
C ASP A 593 -39.19 16.36 8.91
N SER A 594 -40.32 16.19 9.62
CA SER A 594 -40.53 15.03 10.48
C SER A 594 -40.70 13.71 9.70
N SER A 595 -40.89 13.75 8.38
CA SER A 595 -40.87 12.57 7.52
C SER A 595 -39.46 12.20 7.04
N GLU A 596 -38.44 12.96 7.44
CA GLU A 596 -37.03 12.67 7.19
C GLU A 596 -36.28 12.40 8.50
N TYR A 597 -35.14 11.73 8.40
CA TYR A 597 -34.20 11.54 9.49
C TYR A 597 -32.76 11.55 8.96
N LEU A 598 -31.81 11.75 9.84
CA LEU A 598 -30.39 11.70 9.55
C LEU A 598 -29.82 10.37 10.00
N GLN A 599 -29.20 9.65 9.08
CA GLN A 599 -28.41 8.45 9.33
C GLN A 599 -26.94 8.79 9.19
N CYS A 600 -26.18 8.54 10.24
CA CYS A 600 -24.73 8.65 10.23
C CYS A 600 -24.12 7.42 9.60
N ASP A 601 -23.17 7.64 8.69
CA ASP A 601 -22.27 6.58 8.29
C ASP A 601 -21.21 6.31 9.39
N PRO A 602 -20.48 5.18 9.30
CA PRO A 602 -19.41 4.85 10.25
C PRO A 602 -18.26 5.88 10.31
N TRP A 603 -18.23 6.85 9.38
CA TRP A 603 -17.19 7.86 9.24
C TRP A 603 -17.60 9.23 9.77
N GLY A 604 -18.79 9.37 10.38
CA GLY A 604 -19.23 10.66 10.93
C GLY A 604 -19.88 11.59 9.92
N ASN A 605 -20.21 11.12 8.71
CA ASN A 605 -20.97 11.93 7.76
C ASN A 605 -22.48 11.67 7.93
N PRO A 606 -23.30 12.73 8.01
CA PRO A 606 -24.74 12.63 8.09
C PRO A 606 -25.36 12.50 6.69
N HIS A 607 -26.26 11.54 6.53
CA HIS A 607 -27.04 11.31 5.31
C HIS A 607 -28.53 11.44 5.62
N VAL A 608 -29.26 12.28 4.87
CA VAL A 608 -30.71 12.41 5.02
C VAL A 608 -31.40 11.19 4.40
N GLN A 609 -32.31 10.59 5.14
CA GLN A 609 -33.14 9.45 4.76
C GLN A 609 -34.61 9.82 4.93
N SER A 610 -35.48 9.24 4.10
CA SER A 610 -36.93 9.48 4.17
C SER A 610 -37.66 8.31 4.84
N CYS A 611 -38.64 8.63 5.68
CA CYS A 611 -39.58 7.67 6.22
C CYS A 611 -40.54 7.15 5.14
N PRO A 612 -40.97 5.88 5.21
CA PRO A 612 -41.93 5.33 4.27
C PRO A 612 -43.35 5.87 4.52
N SER A 613 -44.06 6.24 3.44
CA SER A 613 -45.45 6.73 3.49
C SER A 613 -45.62 7.99 4.39
N SER A 614 -46.82 8.28 4.90
CA SER A 614 -47.08 9.41 5.82
C SER A 614 -46.55 9.18 7.26
N ALA A 615 -45.52 8.35 7.42
CA ALA A 615 -44.89 8.11 8.71
C ALA A 615 -43.95 9.26 9.08
N VAL A 616 -43.79 9.48 10.38
CA VAL A 616 -42.90 10.50 10.94
C VAL A 616 -41.84 9.84 11.82
N TRP A 617 -40.62 10.33 11.74
CA TRP A 617 -39.50 9.88 12.57
C TRP A 617 -39.72 10.21 14.04
N GLN A 618 -39.54 9.21 14.91
CA GLN A 618 -39.54 9.36 16.37
C GLN A 618 -38.14 9.08 16.92
N GLN A 619 -37.53 10.09 17.54
CA GLN A 619 -36.15 10.04 18.00
C GLN A 619 -35.94 9.09 19.19
N ASP A 620 -36.94 8.97 20.07
CA ASP A 620 -36.95 8.06 21.21
C ASP A 620 -37.05 6.59 20.80
N GLN A 621 -37.68 6.33 19.65
CA GLN A 621 -37.86 4.99 19.10
C GLN A 621 -36.84 4.64 18.01
N LEU A 622 -36.07 5.62 17.54
CA LEU A 622 -35.15 5.50 16.40
C LEU A 622 -35.82 4.83 15.18
N SER A 623 -37.08 5.17 14.91
CA SER A 623 -37.91 4.54 13.88
C SER A 623 -38.99 5.50 13.36
N CYS A 624 -39.51 5.20 12.17
CA CYS A 624 -40.63 5.94 11.56
C CYS A 624 -41.96 5.35 12.04
N VAL A 625 -42.84 6.18 12.60
CA VAL A 625 -44.15 5.78 13.13
C VAL A 625 -45.29 6.49 12.41
N PHE A 626 -46.47 5.87 12.37
CA PHE A 626 -47.69 6.53 11.86
C PHE A 626 -48.42 7.23 13.01
N PRO A 627 -48.78 8.53 12.89
CA PRO A 627 -49.56 9.21 13.93
C PRO A 627 -50.99 8.64 14.00
N GLN A 628 -51.40 8.08 15.14
CA GLN A 628 -52.75 7.53 15.34
C GLN A 628 -53.75 8.56 15.92
N GLU A 629 -54.96 8.61 15.35
CA GLU A 629 -56.14 9.30 15.91
C GLU A 629 -56.86 8.45 17.00
N SER A 630 -57.02 9.06 18.18
CA SER A 630 -57.99 8.91 19.30
C SER A 630 -58.94 7.68 19.46
N GLY A 631 -58.86 7.02 20.64
CA GLY A 631 -60.00 6.34 21.34
C GLY A 631 -59.63 5.20 22.32
N LEU A 632 -59.97 5.30 23.61
CA LEU A 632 -59.49 4.41 24.70
C LEU A 632 -60.12 2.98 24.76
N CYS A 633 -61.26 2.71 24.10
CA CYS A 633 -61.93 1.38 24.11
C CYS A 633 -62.48 0.98 22.72
N VAL A 634 -61.67 1.05 21.67
CA VAL A 634 -62.06 0.53 20.34
C VAL A 634 -61.52 -0.90 20.17
N GLY A 635 -62.38 -1.92 20.33
CA GLY A 635 -62.12 -3.24 19.73
C GLY A 635 -62.30 -4.53 20.55
N SER A 636 -62.53 -4.53 21.88
CA SER A 636 -63.01 -5.74 22.59
C SER A 636 -63.41 -5.48 24.05
N SER A 637 -64.09 -6.45 24.67
CA SER A 637 -64.38 -6.48 26.11
C SER A 637 -63.15 -6.90 26.91
N GLN A 638 -62.33 -5.93 27.29
CA GLN A 638 -61.08 -6.15 28.02
C GLN A 638 -60.90 -5.15 29.15
N TYR A 639 -60.06 -5.53 30.11
CA TYR A 639 -59.57 -4.67 31.16
C TYR A 639 -58.40 -3.84 30.62
N VAL A 640 -58.39 -2.54 30.90
CA VAL A 640 -57.40 -1.56 30.43
C VAL A 640 -56.81 -0.87 31.67
N PRO A 641 -55.49 -0.73 31.81
CA PRO A 641 -54.89 -0.07 32.97
C PRO A 641 -55.32 1.38 33.06
N ASP A 642 -55.49 1.91 34.27
CA ASP A 642 -55.63 3.36 34.44
C ASP A 642 -54.23 4.02 34.35
N PRO A 643 -53.97 4.89 33.37
CA PRO A 643 -52.68 5.58 33.25
C PRO A 643 -52.44 6.60 34.38
N ALA A 644 -53.47 7.00 35.13
CA ALA A 644 -53.37 8.00 36.19
C ALA A 644 -53.26 7.40 37.61
N ASP A 645 -53.69 6.16 37.83
CA ASP A 645 -53.63 5.52 39.14
C ASP A 645 -53.34 4.00 39.03
N PRO A 646 -52.13 3.54 39.41
CA PRO A 646 -51.73 2.14 39.31
C PRO A 646 -52.53 1.19 40.21
N HIS A 647 -53.30 1.72 41.16
CA HIS A 647 -54.23 0.93 41.98
C HIS A 647 -55.62 0.82 41.33
N SER A 648 -55.81 1.25 40.08
CA SER A 648 -57.09 1.19 39.39
C SER A 648 -56.97 0.78 37.91
N TYR A 649 -58.09 0.38 37.31
CA TYR A 649 -58.20 -0.06 35.93
C TYR A 649 -59.60 0.22 35.38
N TYR A 650 -59.74 0.25 34.07
CA TYR A 650 -61.01 0.37 33.35
C TYR A 650 -61.45 -1.00 32.82
N LEU A 651 -62.70 -1.38 33.05
CA LEU A 651 -63.33 -2.48 32.33
C LEU A 651 -64.08 -1.89 31.13
N CYS A 652 -63.67 -2.23 29.92
CA CYS A 652 -64.43 -1.90 28.71
C CYS A 652 -65.51 -2.98 28.51
N TYR A 653 -66.79 -2.61 28.59
CA TYR A 653 -67.91 -3.50 28.27
C TYR A 653 -68.89 -2.78 27.36
N SER A 654 -69.23 -3.38 26.21
CA SER A 654 -70.15 -2.80 25.22
C SER A 654 -69.81 -1.35 24.83
N HIS A 655 -68.53 -1.08 24.55
CA HIS A 655 -68.00 0.24 24.17
C HIS A 655 -68.11 1.34 25.25
N GLN A 656 -68.36 0.96 26.51
CA GLN A 656 -68.32 1.87 27.66
C GLN A 656 -67.20 1.45 28.63
N ALA A 657 -66.50 2.43 29.20
CA ALA A 657 -65.44 2.21 30.18
C ALA A 657 -65.97 2.38 31.61
N TYR A 658 -65.75 1.39 32.46
CA TYR A 658 -66.10 1.39 33.88
C TYR A 658 -64.83 1.42 34.73
N HIS A 659 -64.63 2.47 35.53
CA HIS A 659 -63.44 2.63 36.39
C HIS A 659 -63.55 1.81 37.68
N LEU A 660 -62.51 1.06 38.03
CA LEU A 660 -62.49 0.08 39.11
C LEU A 660 -61.15 0.16 39.87
N THR A 661 -61.17 0.02 41.20
CA THR A 661 -59.97 0.10 42.06
C THR A 661 -59.61 -1.28 42.65
N CYS A 662 -58.33 -1.60 42.73
CA CYS A 662 -57.78 -2.81 43.33
C CYS A 662 -58.02 -2.87 44.85
N TYR A 663 -58.38 -4.05 45.34
CA TYR A 663 -58.56 -4.32 46.78
C TYR A 663 -57.75 -5.56 47.22
N PRO A 664 -56.95 -5.49 48.31
CA PRO A 664 -56.76 -4.33 49.21
C PRO A 664 -56.07 -3.13 48.51
N PRO A 665 -56.22 -1.89 49.02
CA PRO A 665 -55.74 -0.67 48.34
C PRO A 665 -54.22 -0.61 48.11
N THR A 666 -53.46 -1.57 48.63
CA THR A 666 -52.01 -1.68 48.44
C THR A 666 -51.61 -2.45 47.18
N TYR A 667 -52.56 -3.01 46.44
CA TYR A 667 -52.29 -3.85 45.27
C TYR A 667 -52.31 -3.03 43.99
N ILE A 668 -51.38 -3.30 43.08
CA ILE A 668 -51.26 -2.61 41.78
C ILE A 668 -51.85 -3.51 40.69
N TRP A 669 -52.55 -2.92 39.73
CA TRP A 669 -53.11 -3.64 38.60
C TRP A 669 -52.00 -4.17 37.68
N ASN A 670 -51.99 -5.48 37.41
CA ASN A 670 -51.07 -6.11 36.46
C ASN A 670 -51.83 -6.48 35.17
N GLN A 671 -51.51 -5.77 34.08
CA GLN A 671 -52.17 -5.94 32.79
C GLN A 671 -51.91 -7.31 32.14
N MET A 672 -50.75 -7.93 32.40
CA MET A 672 -50.43 -9.24 31.81
C MET A 672 -51.24 -10.37 32.43
N SER A 673 -51.68 -10.23 33.68
CA SER A 673 -52.46 -11.24 34.41
C SER A 673 -53.94 -10.87 34.61
N ASN A 674 -54.35 -9.67 34.18
CA ASN A 674 -55.67 -9.09 34.44
C ASN A 674 -56.09 -9.22 35.93
N SER A 675 -55.16 -8.96 36.84
CA SER A 675 -55.41 -9.06 38.28
C SER A 675 -54.57 -8.09 39.09
N CYS A 676 -55.04 -7.74 40.29
CA CYS A 676 -54.31 -6.90 41.24
C CYS A 676 -53.30 -7.74 42.03
N GLN A 677 -52.01 -7.36 42.05
CA GLN A 677 -50.92 -8.16 42.62
C GLN A 677 -49.89 -7.34 43.41
N THR A 678 -48.98 -8.01 44.15
CA THR A 678 -47.84 -7.43 44.89
C THR A 678 -46.50 -7.84 44.28
N PHE A 679 -45.51 -6.94 44.24
CA PHE A 679 -44.24 -7.10 43.50
C PHE A 679 -43.20 -7.98 44.22
N THR A 680 -42.62 -8.97 43.52
CA THR A 680 -41.24 -9.49 43.71
C THR A 680 -40.80 -10.35 42.51
N THR A 681 -39.55 -10.17 42.05
CA THR A 681 -38.92 -10.84 40.88
C THR A 681 -38.00 -12.00 41.27
N THR A 682 -38.01 -13.11 40.52
CA THR A 682 -36.84 -13.99 40.31
C THR A 682 -36.96 -14.90 39.06
N THR A 683 -35.79 -15.11 38.44
CA THR A 683 -35.34 -15.99 37.32
C THR A 683 -35.55 -17.50 37.47
N THR A 684 -35.63 -18.30 36.37
CA THR A 684 -34.62 -19.33 35.92
C THR A 684 -35.08 -20.36 34.84
N THR A 685 -34.16 -20.63 33.88
CA THR A 685 -33.76 -21.85 33.09
C THR A 685 -34.67 -22.73 32.18
N ALA A 686 -34.33 -22.69 30.87
CA ALA A 686 -33.79 -23.72 29.93
C ALA A 686 -34.29 -25.20 29.85
N THR A 687 -34.51 -25.69 28.61
CA THR A 687 -33.89 -26.94 28.07
C THR A 687 -33.88 -27.00 26.52
N THR A 688 -33.00 -27.87 25.99
CA THR A 688 -32.22 -27.88 24.73
C THR A 688 -32.81 -28.57 23.49
N THR A 689 -32.45 -28.08 22.29
CA THR A 689 -32.08 -28.89 21.10
C THR A 689 -31.09 -28.15 20.18
N THR A 690 -30.39 -28.90 19.34
CA THR A 690 -29.09 -28.63 18.68
C THR A 690 -29.03 -27.56 17.58
N ARG A 691 -28.31 -26.45 17.84
CA ARG A 691 -27.63 -25.52 16.90
C ARG A 691 -26.41 -24.92 17.62
N ILE A 692 -25.27 -24.69 16.96
CA ILE A 692 -24.18 -23.89 17.57
C ILE A 692 -24.50 -22.42 17.29
N ASN A 693 -24.84 -21.67 18.36
CA ASN A 693 -25.19 -20.25 18.37
C ASN A 693 -26.37 -19.81 17.48
N GLY A 694 -27.27 -20.71 17.08
CA GLY A 694 -28.59 -20.35 16.55
C GLY A 694 -28.65 -19.57 15.22
N VAL A 695 -27.55 -19.06 14.67
CA VAL A 695 -27.56 -18.13 13.54
C VAL A 695 -27.03 -18.80 12.27
N ASP A 696 -27.84 -18.77 11.21
CA ASP A 696 -27.43 -19.20 9.88
C ASP A 696 -26.48 -18.15 9.26
N ARG A 697 -25.18 -18.48 9.19
CA ARG A 697 -24.14 -17.61 8.62
C ARG A 697 -24.24 -17.44 7.10
N THR A 698 -25.13 -18.15 6.43
CA THR A 698 -25.28 -18.04 4.97
C THR A 698 -26.00 -16.77 4.53
N LEU A 699 -26.51 -15.95 5.46
CA LEU A 699 -27.27 -14.73 5.17
C LEU A 699 -26.40 -13.45 5.13
N CYS A 700 -25.33 -13.36 5.92
CA CYS A 700 -24.43 -12.20 5.97
C CYS A 700 -23.34 -12.27 4.88
N THR A 701 -23.76 -12.44 3.62
CA THR A 701 -22.82 -12.51 2.49
C THR A 701 -22.35 -11.11 2.08
N PRO A 702 -21.14 -11.00 1.47
CA PRO A 702 -20.68 -9.74 0.89
C PRO A 702 -21.66 -9.14 -0.12
N GLU A 703 -22.42 -9.96 -0.86
CA GLU A 703 -23.48 -9.51 -1.77
C GLU A 703 -24.67 -8.86 -1.04
N ASN A 704 -25.12 -9.44 0.07
CA ASN A 704 -26.19 -8.84 0.87
C ASN A 704 -25.74 -7.57 1.59
N ILE A 705 -24.50 -7.53 2.08
CA ILE A 705 -23.90 -6.34 2.70
C ILE A 705 -23.73 -5.21 1.68
N ALA A 706 -23.25 -5.53 0.46
CA ALA A 706 -23.13 -4.56 -0.64
C ALA A 706 -24.49 -4.06 -1.15
N ALA A 707 -25.57 -4.82 -0.94
CA ALA A 707 -26.95 -4.43 -1.22
C ALA A 707 -27.67 -3.76 -0.03
N ASP A 708 -26.92 -3.39 1.02
CA ASP A 708 -27.41 -2.77 2.27
C ASP A 708 -28.47 -3.60 3.02
N ARG A 709 -28.47 -4.92 2.81
CA ARG A 709 -29.35 -5.89 3.50
C ARG A 709 -28.63 -6.48 4.70
N LEU A 710 -28.70 -5.75 5.81
CA LEU A 710 -28.02 -6.11 7.06
C LEU A 710 -28.94 -6.78 8.10
N TYR A 711 -30.23 -6.92 7.82
CA TYR A 711 -31.20 -7.43 8.80
C TYR A 711 -32.09 -8.50 8.18
N PHE A 712 -32.11 -9.67 8.81
CA PHE A 712 -32.81 -10.86 8.32
C PHE A 712 -33.77 -11.42 9.37
N PRO A 713 -34.93 -11.99 8.97
CA PRO A 713 -35.80 -12.66 9.92
C PRO A 713 -35.13 -13.83 10.60
N TYR A 714 -35.41 -14.00 11.88
CA TYR A 714 -35.05 -15.21 12.59
C TYR A 714 -36.20 -16.21 12.58
N ALA A 715 -36.03 -17.33 11.87
CA ALA A 715 -37.12 -18.25 11.56
C ALA A 715 -37.77 -18.95 12.77
N GLU A 716 -37.12 -18.97 13.94
CA GLU A 716 -37.63 -19.65 15.13
C GLU A 716 -38.38 -18.72 16.10
N ASP A 717 -38.22 -17.40 15.97
CA ASP A 717 -38.78 -16.42 16.90
C ASP A 717 -38.95 -15.07 16.19
N GLU A 718 -40.21 -14.74 15.86
CA GLU A 718 -40.56 -13.49 15.16
C GLU A 718 -40.27 -12.24 15.99
N THR A 719 -40.00 -12.37 17.29
CA THR A 719 -39.54 -11.26 18.15
C THR A 719 -38.02 -11.06 18.08
N LYS A 720 -37.33 -11.80 17.21
CA LYS A 720 -35.89 -11.72 17.00
C LYS A 720 -35.53 -11.61 15.53
N TYR A 721 -34.34 -11.10 15.28
CA TYR A 721 -33.80 -10.95 13.95
C TYR A 721 -32.29 -11.14 13.95
N ILE A 722 -31.75 -11.50 12.80
CA ILE A 722 -30.31 -11.61 12.59
C ILE A 722 -29.84 -10.27 12.03
N GLN A 723 -28.92 -9.63 12.73
CA GLN A 723 -28.22 -8.45 12.28
C GLN A 723 -26.83 -8.85 11.80
N CYS A 724 -26.51 -8.54 10.55
CA CYS A 724 -25.17 -8.62 10.02
C CYS A 724 -24.41 -7.34 10.33
N ASP A 725 -23.12 -7.47 10.62
CA ASP A 725 -22.21 -6.34 10.50
C ASP A 725 -21.64 -6.25 9.08
N LEU A 726 -20.86 -5.21 8.82
CA LEU A 726 -20.25 -4.94 7.52
C LEU A 726 -19.08 -5.90 7.19
N TRP A 727 -18.75 -6.82 8.10
CA TRP A 727 -17.64 -7.78 7.97
C TRP A 727 -18.12 -9.23 7.82
N GLY A 728 -19.44 -9.46 7.77
CA GLY A 728 -20.04 -10.78 7.55
C GLY A 728 -20.33 -11.55 8.84
N ASP A 729 -20.15 -10.94 10.01
CA ASP A 729 -20.53 -11.55 11.27
C ASP A 729 -22.02 -11.33 11.54
N ALA A 730 -22.66 -12.39 12.05
CA ALA A 730 -24.10 -12.47 12.22
C ALA A 730 -24.47 -12.50 13.71
N PHE A 731 -25.30 -11.56 14.14
CA PHE A 731 -25.70 -11.37 15.54
C PHE A 731 -27.20 -11.55 15.69
N LEU A 732 -27.62 -12.45 16.59
CA LEU A 732 -29.03 -12.56 16.95
C LEU A 732 -29.43 -11.40 17.87
N LYS A 733 -30.46 -10.65 17.48
CA LYS A 733 -31.02 -9.51 18.20
C LYS A 733 -32.48 -9.76 18.52
N SER A 734 -32.97 -9.14 19.60
CA SER A 734 -34.38 -9.19 19.98
C SER A 734 -35.03 -7.83 19.74
N CYS A 735 -36.23 -7.85 19.19
CA CYS A 735 -37.15 -6.73 19.19
C CYS A 735 -37.55 -6.36 20.63
N GLN A 736 -37.96 -5.11 20.81
CA GLN A 736 -38.52 -4.62 22.08
C GLN A 736 -39.76 -5.46 22.46
N PRO A 737 -40.07 -5.63 23.76
CA PRO A 737 -41.22 -6.41 24.19
C PRO A 737 -42.54 -5.90 23.56
N GLY A 738 -43.26 -6.78 22.85
CA GLY A 738 -44.50 -6.45 22.13
C GLY A 738 -44.32 -6.19 20.63
N PHE A 739 -43.09 -6.15 20.11
CA PHE A 739 -42.78 -5.91 18.70
C PHE A 739 -42.28 -7.18 18.01
N ARG A 740 -42.57 -7.33 16.72
CA ARG A 740 -42.06 -8.43 15.86
C ARG A 740 -41.26 -7.89 14.68
N PHE A 741 -40.26 -8.63 14.22
CA PHE A 741 -39.43 -8.23 13.10
C PHE A 741 -40.17 -8.42 11.77
N LEU A 742 -40.31 -7.35 10.97
CA LEU A 742 -40.85 -7.40 9.62
C LEU A 742 -39.70 -7.41 8.58
N PRO A 743 -39.56 -8.47 7.78
CA PRO A 743 -38.50 -8.57 6.77
C PRO A 743 -38.59 -7.54 5.65
N GLU A 744 -39.81 -7.12 5.29
CA GLU A 744 -40.05 -6.19 4.19
C GLU A 744 -39.53 -4.78 4.47
N SER A 745 -39.47 -4.41 5.75
CA SER A 745 -38.99 -3.11 6.24
C SER A 745 -37.69 -3.21 7.05
N SER A 746 -37.12 -4.41 7.17
CA SER A 746 -35.89 -4.69 7.92
C SER A 746 -35.87 -4.11 9.34
N THR A 747 -37.02 -4.05 10.02
CA THR A 747 -37.17 -3.42 11.34
C THR A 747 -38.22 -4.12 12.21
N CYS A 748 -38.19 -3.86 13.51
CA CYS A 748 -39.20 -4.33 14.46
C CYS A 748 -40.42 -3.41 14.47
N VAL A 749 -41.63 -3.99 14.39
CA VAL A 749 -42.93 -3.28 14.33
C VAL A 749 -43.94 -3.77 15.36
#